data_AF-A0A9Q0LRL8-F1
#
_entry.id   AF-A0A9Q0LRL8-F1
#
_cell.length_a   1.000
_cell.length_b   1.000
_cell.length_c   1.000
_cell.angle_alpha   90.00
_cell.angle_beta   90.00
_cell.angle_gamma   90.00
#
_symmetry.space_group_name_H-M   'P 1'
#
loop_
_entity.id
_entity.type
_entity.pdbx_description
1 polymer ?
#
loop_
_entity_poly.entity_id
_entity_poly.type
_entity_poly.pdbx_seq_one_letter_code
_entity_poly.pdbx_strand_id
1 'polypeptide(L)'
;MVKKKIDQRIRTLIENGIKTDYRGIIIIVGDRGRNQVVNLHYILSKSTMKERPNVLWCYKKDLGFTTHPTKRAKIAKKKKKKEFRKQIKKQTLVEPVKEDPFELFLSATKIRYCYYHETHKILGNTYGMCVLQDFEALTPNILARTIETVEGGGLIVFLLNTLNSLQQLYNLTMDVHNKFRTESHQNVVPRFNERFILSLSSCQAALVVDDELNVLPISNYSREIKPVYINSKNQNQNQNENQNQNENDKIDVYQERFNQFQKNQRESDNHLQEIKQSLNSTPIIGKLIQITKTFDQAKSLLSFVEAISEKTLNTTISMTASRGRGKSASLGLAITAAIAYGYSNIFVTSPSPENLKTLFEFIFKGFDQINYQEHIDYEIIQASKSSMNKAIIRVNIFREHRQTIQYIQPQDYTKLGQAELLIIDEAAAIPLPIVKNLLGNYLVFMSSTISGYEGTGRSLSLKLISQLRETSVILKDDDNDDNDNKEINKNNENNENENDNQNGNNLIRGKRKEFKKKPKKGSIERFQKIGPTKSIAPSRFLREITLEEPIRYRFGDPIEEWMNNLLCLNVMIEPLENKMCPIPSKCELYYVNRDALFSYQASSESFLRKLMALFVSSHYKNSPNDLQLLSDAPAHCLFVLLSPINEQTSKMPDILCAIQLSLEGEISKKSVDKAFSEGKRNAGDLIPWTLSQHFQDNNFPKLSGARVVRIATRPDIFRMGYGTRALELLEAYYSNQITNLEEEINIEKNQNEKISLFTKLEKRKPENLHYLGVSFGLTLQLLKFWKKSKYKPVYIRLTPNEITGEHTCIMLRKLPNLQIEKNEWVENFVADFKRRFISLLSYNFRIFSPALSLSILDSKGIKQESINANELLIFFSHYDLKRIQSYSQNLIDYQIFLDLVPTMAKLFFMEKIDIQLSPVQKGIFLMLGLQHHLLSEIEKELKISQSQILALFNKAMRRFNDFFQKLLEQGIQDQNPSLKESDSHEIILKSMKPLQQSIDEELEQEEVKVNKFLEQTQKEMVGIGELNSYKIDGSNEDWENALKNSDDFKSNQTISIKSSKQFLNSKKPFKKNQSTKFFNKKSNFKKNFNRKKK
;
A
#
# COMPACT_ATOMS: atom_id res chain seq x y z
N MET A 1 -45.22 33.51 -22.80
CA MET A 1 -44.81 32.17 -22.32
C MET A 1 -46.01 31.25 -22.45
N VAL A 2 -45.87 30.09 -23.10
CA VAL A 2 -46.90 29.06 -23.11
C VAL A 2 -46.87 28.34 -21.76
N LYS A 3 -48.02 28.19 -21.09
CA LYS A 3 -48.12 27.41 -19.84
C LYS A 3 -48.23 25.92 -20.18
N LYS A 4 -47.09 25.24 -20.34
CA LYS A 4 -47.04 23.78 -20.55
C LYS A 4 -47.36 23.05 -19.23
N LYS A 5 -48.16 21.98 -19.27
CA LYS A 5 -48.34 21.07 -18.14
C LYS A 5 -47.10 20.16 -18.06
N ILE A 6 -46.40 20.17 -16.93
CA ILE A 6 -45.24 19.30 -16.68
C ILE A 6 -45.71 17.84 -16.64
N ASP A 7 -44.89 16.92 -17.15
CA ASP A 7 -45.16 15.48 -17.11
C ASP A 7 -45.35 14.98 -15.66
N GLN A 8 -46.43 14.25 -15.42
CA GLN A 8 -46.79 13.75 -14.10
C GLN A 8 -45.76 12.74 -13.55
N ARG A 9 -45.03 12.04 -14.43
CA ARG A 9 -43.97 11.06 -14.06
C ARG A 9 -42.83 11.69 -13.26
N ILE A 10 -42.46 12.94 -13.57
CA ILE A 10 -41.42 13.67 -12.82
C ILE A 10 -41.88 13.90 -11.38
N ARG A 11 -43.16 14.22 -11.19
CA ARG A 11 -43.74 14.45 -9.86
C ARG A 11 -43.95 13.14 -9.09
N THR A 12 -44.47 12.08 -9.73
CA THR A 12 -44.65 10.79 -9.05
C THR A 12 -43.32 10.15 -8.64
N LEU A 13 -42.26 10.30 -9.43
CA LEU A 13 -40.91 9.87 -9.03
C LEU A 13 -40.46 10.53 -7.71
N ILE A 14 -40.57 11.86 -7.61
CA ILE A 14 -40.16 12.62 -6.42
C ILE A 14 -41.05 12.31 -5.22
N GLU A 15 -42.38 12.25 -5.41
CA GLU A 15 -43.32 11.90 -4.33
C GLU A 15 -43.17 10.45 -3.86
N ASN A 16 -42.82 9.51 -4.74
CA ASN A 16 -42.49 8.13 -4.38
C ASN A 16 -41.19 8.09 -3.57
N GLY A 17 -40.10 8.71 -4.04
CA GLY A 17 -38.82 8.73 -3.34
C GLY A 17 -38.91 9.29 -1.91
N ILE A 18 -39.68 10.36 -1.71
CA ILE A 18 -39.95 10.93 -0.37
C ILE A 18 -40.76 9.96 0.51
N LYS A 19 -41.77 9.28 -0.03
CA LYS A 19 -42.56 8.28 0.71
C LYS A 19 -41.73 7.06 1.12
N THR A 20 -40.76 6.66 0.30
CA THR A 20 -39.95 5.46 0.53
C THR A 20 -38.58 5.74 1.14
N ASP A 21 -38.23 7.01 1.42
CA ASP A 21 -36.87 7.46 1.76
C ASP A 21 -35.78 6.87 0.81
N TYR A 22 -36.12 6.71 -0.47
CA TYR A 22 -35.19 6.39 -1.57
C TYR A 22 -34.78 7.66 -2.31
N ARG A 23 -33.61 7.65 -2.95
CA ARG A 23 -33.16 8.77 -3.79
C ARG A 23 -33.86 8.75 -5.15
N GLY A 24 -33.74 9.84 -5.90
CA GLY A 24 -34.07 9.91 -7.33
C GLY A 24 -32.90 10.43 -8.16
N ILE A 25 -32.80 9.98 -9.42
CA ILE A 25 -31.91 10.55 -10.45
C ILE A 25 -32.76 11.20 -11.54
N ILE A 26 -32.47 12.45 -11.88
CA ILE A 26 -32.96 13.11 -13.09
C ILE A 26 -31.77 13.55 -13.94
N ILE A 27 -31.83 13.26 -15.24
CA ILE A 27 -30.82 13.66 -16.22
C ILE A 27 -31.48 14.64 -17.18
N ILE A 28 -31.01 15.89 -17.18
CA ILE A 28 -31.55 16.96 -18.02
C ILE A 28 -30.65 17.12 -19.25
N VAL A 29 -31.24 16.95 -20.43
CA VAL A 29 -30.57 17.11 -21.73
C VAL A 29 -30.97 18.44 -22.35
N GLY A 30 -30.07 19.43 -22.28
CA GLY A 30 -30.20 20.70 -22.95
C GLY A 30 -29.44 21.86 -22.28
N ASP A 31 -29.24 22.93 -23.05
CA ASP A 31 -28.40 24.07 -22.68
C ASP A 31 -29.06 24.94 -21.58
N ARG A 32 -30.37 24.84 -21.39
CA ARG A 32 -31.15 25.58 -20.39
C ARG A 32 -31.40 24.77 -19.11
N GLY A 33 -30.88 23.55 -18.99
CA GLY A 33 -31.12 22.65 -17.87
C GLY A 33 -30.83 23.26 -16.50
N ARG A 34 -29.86 24.19 -16.42
CA ARG A 34 -29.59 25.02 -15.21
C ARG A 34 -30.83 25.74 -14.67
N ASN A 35 -31.73 26.21 -15.53
CA ASN A 35 -32.97 26.85 -15.12
C ASN A 35 -34.01 25.83 -14.62
N GLN A 36 -34.01 24.62 -15.19
CA GLN A 36 -34.93 23.56 -14.81
C GLN A 36 -34.59 22.95 -13.43
N VAL A 37 -33.34 23.05 -12.97
CA VAL A 37 -32.94 22.76 -11.58
C VAL A 37 -33.83 23.50 -10.56
N VAL A 38 -34.23 24.75 -10.86
CA VAL A 38 -35.12 25.55 -9.99
C VAL A 38 -36.50 24.92 -9.86
N ASN A 39 -37.06 24.46 -10.98
CA ASN A 39 -38.38 23.83 -11.02
C ASN A 39 -38.37 22.49 -10.28
N LEU A 40 -37.30 21.69 -10.44
CA LEU A 40 -37.10 20.45 -9.69
C LEU A 40 -36.93 20.70 -8.18
N HIS A 41 -36.14 21.70 -7.77
CA HIS A 41 -36.00 22.07 -6.35
C HIS A 41 -37.33 22.58 -5.75
N TYR A 42 -38.11 23.34 -6.52
CA TYR A 42 -39.43 23.79 -6.10
C TYR A 42 -40.43 22.63 -5.93
N ILE A 43 -40.44 21.65 -6.83
CA ILE A 43 -41.26 20.43 -6.69
C ILE A 43 -40.83 19.65 -5.45
N LEU A 44 -39.53 19.37 -5.31
CA LEU A 44 -38.94 18.67 -4.15
C LEU A 44 -39.33 19.37 -2.84
N SER A 45 -39.06 20.67 -2.72
CA SER A 45 -39.36 21.49 -1.54
C SER A 45 -40.86 21.67 -1.26
N LYS A 46 -41.75 21.30 -2.18
CA LYS A 46 -43.20 21.32 -1.98
C LYS A 46 -43.74 19.95 -1.54
N SER A 47 -43.08 18.86 -1.94
CA SER A 47 -43.44 17.50 -1.53
C SER A 47 -42.80 17.09 -0.19
N THR A 48 -41.71 17.73 0.24
CA THR A 48 -41.10 17.51 1.57
C THR A 48 -41.81 18.28 2.68
N MET A 49 -42.17 17.59 3.78
CA MET A 49 -42.69 18.22 5.02
C MET A 49 -41.58 18.76 5.96
N LYS A 50 -40.30 18.62 5.57
CA LYS A 50 -39.11 19.04 6.34
C LYS A 50 -38.67 20.47 5.94
N GLU A 51 -37.60 20.98 6.55
CA GLU A 51 -36.94 22.21 6.07
C GLU A 51 -36.55 22.12 4.58
N ARG A 52 -36.37 23.28 3.93
CA ARG A 52 -35.98 23.35 2.51
C ARG A 52 -34.67 22.58 2.25
N PRO A 53 -34.62 21.65 1.28
CA PRO A 53 -33.46 20.80 1.07
C PRO A 53 -32.22 21.59 0.67
N ASN A 54 -31.11 21.33 1.38
CA ASN A 54 -29.79 21.89 1.11
C ASN A 54 -29.24 21.36 -0.22
N VAL A 55 -28.59 22.22 -1.01
CA VAL A 55 -28.12 21.88 -2.36
C VAL A 55 -26.59 21.81 -2.41
N LEU A 56 -26.06 20.75 -3.00
CA LEU A 56 -24.65 20.62 -3.39
C LEU A 56 -24.51 20.88 -4.90
N TRP A 57 -23.73 21.88 -5.30
CA TRP A 57 -23.47 22.19 -6.72
C TRP A 57 -22.00 21.88 -7.06
N CYS A 58 -21.80 20.86 -7.89
CA CYS A 58 -20.47 20.38 -8.30
C CYS A 58 -20.16 20.75 -9.75
N TYR A 59 -18.96 21.27 -9.98
CA TYR A 59 -18.53 21.84 -11.27
C TYR A 59 -17.00 21.74 -11.47
N LYS A 60 -16.57 21.89 -12.73
CA LYS A 60 -15.18 21.78 -13.20
C LYS A 60 -14.41 23.08 -13.07
N LYS A 61 -14.91 24.16 -13.68
CA LYS A 61 -14.31 25.50 -13.70
C LYS A 61 -15.38 26.60 -13.70
N ASP A 62 -16.28 26.59 -14.67
CA ASP A 62 -17.17 27.72 -14.96
C ASP A 62 -18.65 27.43 -14.64
N LEU A 63 -19.19 28.12 -13.64
CA LEU A 63 -20.63 28.09 -13.32
C LEU A 63 -21.49 28.93 -14.28
N GLY A 64 -20.88 29.87 -15.02
CA GLY A 64 -21.59 30.93 -15.74
C GLY A 64 -22.17 32.05 -14.85
N PHE A 65 -22.15 31.89 -13.52
CA PHE A 65 -22.56 32.89 -12.53
C PHE A 65 -21.55 32.98 -11.38
N THR A 66 -21.60 34.06 -10.59
CA THR A 66 -20.71 34.23 -9.43
C THR A 66 -21.30 33.60 -8.16
N THR A 67 -20.46 32.93 -7.38
CA THR A 67 -20.80 32.35 -6.07
C THR A 67 -20.96 33.42 -4.97
N HIS A 68 -20.27 34.56 -5.08
CA HIS A 68 -20.19 35.55 -4.00
C HIS A 68 -21.46 36.42 -3.92
N PRO A 69 -22.26 36.37 -2.83
CA PRO A 69 -23.59 37.01 -2.78
C PRO A 69 -23.58 38.51 -3.07
N THR A 70 -22.63 39.26 -2.49
CA THR A 70 -22.54 40.72 -2.69
C THR A 70 -22.13 41.10 -4.11
N LYS A 71 -21.37 40.25 -4.81
CA LYS A 71 -20.98 40.45 -6.22
C LYS A 71 -22.17 40.15 -7.14
N ARG A 72 -22.92 39.08 -6.83
CA ARG A 72 -24.18 38.72 -7.50
C ARG A 72 -25.21 39.84 -7.37
N ALA A 73 -25.47 40.33 -6.15
CA ALA A 73 -26.40 41.44 -5.91
C ALA A 73 -26.01 42.74 -6.66
N LYS A 74 -24.72 43.07 -6.75
CA LYS A 74 -24.23 44.20 -7.57
C LYS A 74 -24.46 43.97 -9.06
N ILE A 75 -24.26 42.76 -9.57
CA ILE A 75 -24.53 42.38 -10.97
C ILE A 75 -26.04 42.43 -11.27
N ALA A 76 -26.88 41.85 -10.42
CA ALA A 76 -28.34 41.85 -10.58
C ALA A 76 -28.91 43.29 -10.56
N LYS A 77 -28.48 44.14 -9.62
CA LYS A 77 -28.83 45.58 -9.62
C LYS A 77 -28.38 46.29 -10.90
N LYS A 78 -27.23 45.92 -11.47
CA LYS A 78 -26.74 46.45 -12.77
C LYS A 78 -27.53 45.92 -13.98
N LYS A 79 -27.98 44.66 -13.97
CA LYS A 79 -28.93 44.09 -14.97
C LYS A 79 -30.25 44.87 -14.95
N LYS A 80 -30.94 44.91 -13.80
CA LYS A 80 -32.22 45.63 -13.63
C LYS A 80 -32.13 47.10 -14.06
N LYS A 81 -31.07 47.83 -13.67
CA LYS A 81 -30.87 49.24 -14.08
C LYS A 81 -30.60 49.40 -15.59
N LYS A 82 -30.11 48.37 -16.29
CA LYS A 82 -29.96 48.34 -17.76
C LYS A 82 -31.27 48.02 -18.47
N GLU A 83 -32.11 47.15 -17.90
CA GLU A 83 -33.42 46.76 -18.45
C GLU A 83 -34.48 47.85 -18.26
N PHE A 84 -34.55 48.45 -17.08
CA PHE A 84 -35.37 49.64 -16.81
C PHE A 84 -35.04 50.79 -17.78
N ARG A 85 -33.75 51.03 -18.03
CA ARG A 85 -33.27 51.98 -19.05
C ARG A 85 -33.62 51.58 -20.49
N LYS A 86 -33.82 50.29 -20.80
CA LYS A 86 -34.32 49.83 -22.10
C LYS A 86 -35.83 50.01 -22.24
N GLN A 87 -36.62 49.75 -21.19
CA GLN A 87 -38.07 49.95 -21.18
C GLN A 87 -38.41 51.44 -21.40
N ILE A 88 -37.77 52.34 -20.64
CA ILE A 88 -37.89 53.80 -20.83
C ILE A 88 -37.54 54.21 -22.28
N LYS A 89 -36.43 53.70 -22.83
CA LYS A 89 -36.04 53.96 -24.22
C LYS A 89 -36.95 53.34 -25.30
N LYS A 90 -37.94 52.53 -24.92
CA LYS A 90 -38.92 51.92 -25.83
C LYS A 90 -40.35 52.42 -25.60
N GLN A 91 -40.57 53.43 -24.74
CA GLN A 91 -41.88 53.99 -24.38
C GLN A 91 -42.94 52.93 -24.02
N THR A 92 -42.51 51.77 -23.53
CA THR A 92 -43.40 50.65 -23.17
C THR A 92 -43.79 50.76 -21.70
N LEU A 93 -45.02 50.35 -21.34
CA LEU A 93 -45.50 50.35 -19.96
C LEU A 93 -44.47 49.70 -19.01
N VAL A 94 -44.19 50.40 -17.90
CA VAL A 94 -43.13 50.03 -16.96
C VAL A 94 -43.62 48.94 -16.00
N GLU A 95 -43.73 47.71 -16.52
CA GLU A 95 -43.92 46.53 -15.66
C GLU A 95 -42.78 46.44 -14.62
N PRO A 96 -43.07 46.06 -13.36
CA PRO A 96 -42.05 45.75 -12.39
C PRO A 96 -41.19 44.59 -12.92
N VAL A 97 -39.87 44.79 -12.99
CA VAL A 97 -38.93 43.81 -13.56
C VAL A 97 -38.97 42.52 -12.74
N LYS A 98 -39.72 41.54 -13.26
CA LYS A 98 -39.86 40.18 -12.71
C LYS A 98 -38.47 39.59 -12.49
N GLU A 99 -38.23 39.10 -11.28
CA GLU A 99 -36.95 38.48 -10.97
C GLU A 99 -36.81 37.14 -11.69
N ASP A 100 -35.61 36.86 -12.18
CA ASP A 100 -35.25 35.56 -12.72
C ASP A 100 -35.38 34.51 -11.61
N PRO A 101 -36.22 33.46 -11.77
CA PRO A 101 -36.36 32.39 -10.78
C PRO A 101 -35.03 31.76 -10.39
N PHE A 102 -34.04 31.74 -11.30
CA PHE A 102 -32.70 31.24 -11.02
C PHE A 102 -31.92 32.15 -10.05
N GLU A 103 -31.94 33.46 -10.23
CA GLU A 103 -31.29 34.41 -9.29
C GLU A 103 -32.00 34.41 -7.93
N LEU A 104 -33.34 34.23 -7.90
CA LEU A 104 -34.10 34.06 -6.66
C LEU A 104 -33.68 32.78 -5.93
N PHE A 105 -33.72 31.62 -6.60
CA PHE A 105 -33.25 30.33 -6.08
C PHE A 105 -31.81 30.41 -5.52
N LEU A 106 -30.90 30.99 -6.29
CA LEU A 106 -29.50 31.19 -5.91
C LEU A 106 -29.31 32.07 -4.66
N SER A 107 -30.31 32.88 -4.29
CA SER A 107 -30.28 33.76 -3.11
C SER A 107 -31.03 33.22 -1.90
N ALA A 108 -32.11 32.47 -2.13
CA ALA A 108 -33.03 31.97 -1.09
C ALA A 108 -32.72 30.53 -0.63
N THR A 109 -31.78 29.83 -1.27
CA THR A 109 -31.41 28.45 -0.93
C THR A 109 -29.97 28.34 -0.44
N LYS A 110 -29.73 27.39 0.47
CA LYS A 110 -28.41 27.11 1.06
C LYS A 110 -27.62 26.17 0.15
N ILE A 111 -26.90 26.77 -0.81
CA ILE A 111 -26.09 26.07 -1.81
C ILE A 111 -24.63 25.99 -1.36
N ARG A 112 -24.07 24.78 -1.28
CA ARG A 112 -22.62 24.55 -1.20
C ARG A 112 -22.05 24.33 -2.59
N TYR A 113 -21.19 25.24 -3.04
CA TYR A 113 -20.43 25.08 -4.28
C TYR A 113 -19.16 24.25 -3.99
N CYS A 114 -18.84 23.30 -4.86
CA CYS A 114 -17.67 22.43 -4.71
C CYS A 114 -17.03 22.17 -6.09
N TYR A 115 -15.71 22.31 -6.21
CA TYR A 115 -15.03 21.85 -7.42
C TYR A 115 -14.91 20.31 -7.41
N TYR A 116 -14.95 19.67 -8.58
CA TYR A 116 -14.84 18.21 -8.67
C TYR A 116 -13.59 17.61 -7.99
N HIS A 117 -12.46 18.32 -8.00
CA HIS A 117 -11.24 17.91 -7.31
C HIS A 117 -11.31 18.07 -5.77
N GLU A 118 -12.21 18.91 -5.26
CA GLU A 118 -12.45 19.15 -3.83
C GLU A 118 -13.53 18.23 -3.23
N THR A 119 -14.06 17.26 -3.99
CA THR A 119 -15.10 16.30 -3.54
C THR A 119 -14.73 15.43 -2.34
N HIS A 120 -13.49 15.51 -1.84
CA HIS A 120 -13.09 14.95 -0.54
C HIS A 120 -13.58 15.81 0.65
N LYS A 121 -13.76 17.13 0.47
CA LYS A 121 -14.16 18.09 1.53
C LYS A 121 -15.66 18.07 1.86
N ILE A 122 -16.48 17.42 1.01
CA ILE A 122 -17.92 17.26 1.25
C ILE A 122 -18.27 16.04 2.09
N LEU A 123 -17.32 15.12 2.28
CA LEU A 123 -17.52 13.90 3.05
C LEU A 123 -17.90 14.20 4.51
N GLY A 124 -18.69 13.32 5.11
CA GLY A 124 -19.32 13.53 6.43
C GLY A 124 -20.55 14.45 6.41
N ASN A 125 -20.77 15.25 5.36
CA ASN A 125 -21.95 16.09 5.20
C ASN A 125 -23.06 15.34 4.43
N THR A 126 -24.30 15.87 4.50
CA THR A 126 -25.49 15.32 3.82
C THR A 126 -26.25 16.45 3.12
N TYR A 127 -26.87 16.15 1.97
CA TYR A 127 -27.61 17.11 1.12
C TYR A 127 -28.93 16.53 0.62
N GLY A 128 -29.96 17.36 0.50
CA GLY A 128 -31.26 16.98 -0.07
C GLY A 128 -31.29 17.03 -1.61
N MET A 129 -30.37 17.78 -2.22
CA MET A 129 -30.21 17.83 -3.67
C MET A 129 -28.73 17.93 -4.07
N CYS A 130 -28.33 17.19 -5.11
CA CYS A 130 -27.00 17.31 -5.72
C CYS A 130 -27.14 17.64 -7.21
N VAL A 131 -26.37 18.63 -7.68
CA VAL A 131 -26.32 19.05 -9.09
C VAL A 131 -24.92 18.81 -9.62
N LEU A 132 -24.81 17.98 -10.66
CA LEU A 132 -23.58 17.63 -11.36
C LEU A 132 -23.59 18.33 -12.73
N GLN A 133 -22.78 19.39 -12.87
CA GLN A 133 -22.88 20.29 -14.02
C GLN A 133 -22.18 19.79 -15.29
N ASP A 134 -20.96 19.23 -15.18
CA ASP A 134 -20.08 19.01 -16.34
C ASP A 134 -19.74 17.52 -16.46
N PHE A 135 -20.56 16.77 -17.23
CA PHE A 135 -20.46 15.31 -17.36
C PHE A 135 -19.08 14.81 -17.80
N GLU A 136 -18.40 15.57 -18.68
CA GLU A 136 -17.03 15.33 -19.16
C GLU A 136 -15.95 15.16 -18.05
N ALA A 137 -16.24 15.59 -16.83
CA ALA A 137 -15.33 15.53 -15.67
C ALA A 137 -15.72 14.46 -14.62
N LEU A 138 -16.83 13.76 -14.79
CA LEU A 138 -17.40 12.86 -13.77
C LEU A 138 -16.71 11.49 -13.72
N THR A 139 -15.53 11.42 -13.10
CA THR A 139 -14.87 10.13 -12.83
C THR A 139 -15.70 9.25 -11.86
N PRO A 140 -15.62 7.92 -11.94
CA PRO A 140 -16.31 6.98 -11.03
C PRO A 140 -16.25 7.34 -9.54
N ASN A 141 -15.08 7.77 -9.06
CA ASN A 141 -14.87 8.16 -7.66
C ASN A 141 -15.62 9.47 -7.29
N ILE A 142 -15.71 10.43 -8.21
CA ILE A 142 -16.51 11.66 -8.03
C ILE A 142 -18.01 11.32 -7.96
N LEU A 143 -18.47 10.45 -8.85
CA LEU A 143 -19.86 10.00 -8.89
C LEU A 143 -20.24 9.30 -7.56
N ALA A 144 -19.43 8.36 -7.10
CA ALA A 144 -19.68 7.67 -5.83
C ALA A 144 -19.67 8.63 -4.63
N ARG A 145 -18.69 9.55 -4.55
CA ARG A 145 -18.59 10.57 -3.49
C ARG A 145 -19.80 11.49 -3.42
N THR A 146 -20.32 11.93 -4.56
CA THR A 146 -21.45 12.88 -4.61
C THR A 146 -22.77 12.17 -4.32
N ILE A 147 -23.03 11.02 -4.93
CA ILE A 147 -24.25 10.23 -4.73
C ILE A 147 -24.39 9.73 -3.27
N GLU A 148 -23.30 9.32 -2.61
CA GLU A 148 -23.34 8.88 -1.20
C GLU A 148 -23.70 10.02 -0.22
N THR A 149 -23.49 11.30 -0.59
CA THR A 149 -23.84 12.45 0.27
C THR A 149 -25.31 12.89 0.17
N VAL A 150 -26.12 12.27 -0.69
CA VAL A 150 -27.56 12.58 -0.80
C VAL A 150 -28.37 11.74 0.18
N GLU A 151 -29.40 12.33 0.80
CA GLU A 151 -30.33 11.65 1.73
C GLU A 151 -31.52 10.98 1.03
N GLY A 152 -32.26 10.15 1.78
CA GLY A 152 -33.53 9.56 1.37
C GLY A 152 -34.57 10.63 1.03
N GLY A 153 -35.35 10.41 -0.03
CA GLY A 153 -36.19 11.43 -0.65
C GLY A 153 -35.43 12.52 -1.42
N GLY A 154 -34.09 12.51 -1.40
CA GLY A 154 -33.24 13.49 -2.07
C GLY A 154 -33.03 13.24 -3.56
N LEU A 155 -32.67 14.30 -4.29
CA LEU A 155 -32.62 14.31 -5.75
C LEU A 155 -31.21 14.57 -6.31
N ILE A 156 -30.75 13.68 -7.18
CA ILE A 156 -29.48 13.80 -7.93
C ILE A 156 -29.82 14.28 -9.34
N VAL A 157 -29.24 15.40 -9.76
CA VAL A 157 -29.46 16.00 -11.09
C VAL A 157 -28.16 16.03 -11.88
N PHE A 158 -28.13 15.35 -13.02
CA PHE A 158 -27.08 15.49 -14.03
C PHE A 158 -27.51 16.51 -15.07
N LEU A 159 -26.60 17.41 -15.46
CA LEU A 159 -26.79 18.30 -16.60
C LEU A 159 -25.94 17.80 -17.78
N LEU A 160 -26.58 17.70 -18.94
CA LEU A 160 -25.97 17.44 -20.24
C LEU A 160 -26.35 18.59 -21.17
N ASN A 161 -25.40 19.09 -21.97
CA ASN A 161 -25.70 20.07 -23.02
C ASN A 161 -26.55 19.42 -24.13
N THR A 162 -27.08 20.21 -25.05
CA THR A 162 -27.72 19.68 -26.26
C THR A 162 -26.77 18.77 -27.05
N LEU A 163 -27.29 17.63 -27.51
CA LEU A 163 -26.61 16.65 -28.37
C LEU A 163 -27.57 16.24 -29.48
N ASN A 164 -27.06 16.08 -30.69
CA ASN A 164 -27.87 15.73 -31.86
C ASN A 164 -28.16 14.22 -31.96
N SER A 165 -27.43 13.38 -31.21
CA SER A 165 -27.71 11.94 -31.10
C SER A 165 -27.12 11.33 -29.83
N LEU A 166 -27.67 10.18 -29.40
CA LEU A 166 -27.11 9.38 -28.29
C LEU A 166 -25.69 8.88 -28.58
N GLN A 167 -25.33 8.66 -29.85
CA GLN A 167 -23.97 8.27 -30.24
C GLN A 167 -22.92 9.36 -29.92
N GLN A 168 -23.30 10.65 -29.93
CA GLN A 168 -22.43 11.74 -29.46
C GLN A 168 -22.22 11.71 -27.95
N LEU A 169 -23.19 11.19 -27.18
CA LEU A 169 -23.08 11.02 -25.73
C LEU A 169 -22.13 9.85 -25.40
N TYR A 170 -22.27 8.71 -26.09
CA TYR A 170 -21.34 7.59 -25.97
C TYR A 170 -19.91 8.02 -26.31
N ASN A 171 -19.70 8.66 -27.47
CA ASN A 171 -18.40 9.08 -27.97
C ASN A 171 -17.82 10.34 -27.28
N LEU A 172 -18.40 10.81 -26.18
CA LEU A 172 -17.96 12.01 -25.47
C LEU A 172 -16.60 11.77 -24.79
N THR A 173 -15.57 12.53 -25.20
CA THR A 173 -14.23 12.48 -24.60
C THR A 173 -14.18 13.21 -23.27
N MET A 174 -13.72 12.54 -22.22
CA MET A 174 -13.61 13.07 -20.86
C MET A 174 -12.22 13.66 -20.57
N ASP A 175 -12.12 14.51 -19.55
CA ASP A 175 -10.83 15.08 -19.10
C ASP A 175 -9.76 14.01 -18.79
N VAL A 176 -10.20 12.86 -18.27
CA VAL A 176 -9.31 11.76 -17.88
C VAL A 176 -8.61 11.14 -19.10
N HIS A 177 -9.24 11.17 -20.27
CA HIS A 177 -8.68 10.58 -21.50
C HIS A 177 -7.37 11.26 -21.92
N ASN A 178 -7.18 12.54 -21.59
CA ASN A 178 -5.90 13.24 -21.78
C ASN A 178 -4.74 12.70 -20.92
N LYS A 179 -5.01 11.88 -19.90
CA LYS A 179 -4.01 11.14 -19.10
C LYS A 179 -3.80 9.70 -19.58
N PHE A 180 -4.69 9.20 -20.44
CA PHE A 180 -4.66 7.84 -20.99
C PHE A 180 -4.03 7.77 -22.39
N ARG A 181 -3.87 8.91 -23.05
CA ARG A 181 -3.13 9.05 -24.31
C ARG A 181 -1.62 8.92 -24.05
N THR A 182 -0.99 7.92 -24.65
CA THR A 182 0.49 7.88 -24.84
C THR A 182 0.84 8.53 -26.18
N GLU A 183 2.13 8.69 -26.49
CA GLU A 183 2.54 9.18 -27.83
C GLU A 183 2.13 8.17 -28.94
N SER A 184 2.25 6.88 -28.64
CA SER A 184 1.87 5.72 -29.47
C SER A 184 0.36 5.46 -29.58
N HIS A 185 -0.44 5.78 -28.56
CA HIS A 185 -1.86 5.47 -28.50
C HIS A 185 -2.72 6.68 -28.11
N GLN A 186 -3.06 7.50 -29.11
CA GLN A 186 -3.82 8.75 -28.92
C GLN A 186 -5.34 8.59 -29.03
N ASN A 187 -5.81 7.51 -29.68
CA ASN A 187 -7.22 7.20 -29.89
C ASN A 187 -7.79 6.50 -28.65
N VAL A 188 -8.60 7.22 -27.87
CA VAL A 188 -9.25 6.71 -26.65
C VAL A 188 -10.71 6.39 -26.95
N VAL A 189 -11.18 5.22 -26.54
CA VAL A 189 -12.57 4.77 -26.75
C VAL A 189 -13.35 4.87 -25.43
N PRO A 190 -14.38 5.73 -25.32
CA PRO A 190 -15.05 6.07 -24.06
C PRO A 190 -16.05 5.00 -23.55
N ARG A 191 -15.63 3.74 -23.45
CA ARG A 191 -16.47 2.59 -23.06
C ARG A 191 -17.21 2.77 -21.73
N PHE A 192 -16.63 3.50 -20.77
CA PHE A 192 -17.31 3.78 -19.51
C PHE A 192 -18.59 4.62 -19.70
N ASN A 193 -18.63 5.54 -20.66
CA ASN A 193 -19.79 6.41 -20.90
C ASN A 193 -20.95 5.64 -21.54
N GLU A 194 -20.64 4.74 -22.47
CA GLU A 194 -21.61 3.81 -23.04
C GLU A 194 -22.22 2.92 -21.94
N ARG A 195 -21.39 2.22 -21.14
CA ARG A 195 -21.86 1.40 -20.02
C ARG A 195 -22.65 2.20 -18.97
N PHE A 196 -22.27 3.45 -18.72
CA PHE A 196 -23.02 4.33 -17.82
C PHE A 196 -24.45 4.57 -18.33
N ILE A 197 -24.62 4.98 -19.59
CA ILE A 197 -25.96 5.24 -20.16
C ILE A 197 -26.78 3.95 -20.30
N LEU A 198 -26.17 2.83 -20.69
CA LEU A 198 -26.85 1.53 -20.73
C LEU A 198 -27.32 1.11 -19.32
N SER A 199 -26.51 1.33 -18.28
CA SER A 199 -26.89 1.02 -16.90
C SER A 199 -28.05 1.86 -16.35
N LEU A 200 -28.26 3.06 -16.89
CA LEU A 200 -29.41 3.89 -16.54
C LEU A 200 -30.72 3.35 -17.11
N SER A 201 -30.68 2.56 -18.19
CA SER A 201 -31.89 1.92 -18.73
C SER A 201 -32.46 0.83 -17.81
N SER A 202 -31.63 0.23 -16.95
CA SER A 202 -32.05 -0.72 -15.91
C SER A 202 -32.39 -0.07 -14.56
N CYS A 203 -32.08 1.22 -14.35
CA CYS A 203 -32.36 1.89 -13.08
C CYS A 203 -33.80 2.43 -13.06
N GLN A 204 -34.63 1.95 -12.14
CA GLN A 204 -36.02 2.40 -12.00
C GLN A 204 -36.16 3.85 -11.50
N ALA A 205 -35.28 4.26 -10.59
CA ALA A 205 -35.31 5.58 -9.96
C ALA A 205 -34.61 6.67 -10.80
N ALA A 206 -34.27 6.36 -12.06
CA ALA A 206 -33.64 7.28 -13.00
C ALA A 206 -34.60 7.71 -14.11
N LEU A 207 -34.65 9.01 -14.39
CA LEU A 207 -35.52 9.60 -15.41
C LEU A 207 -34.72 10.56 -16.29
N VAL A 208 -34.80 10.39 -17.61
CA VAL A 208 -34.14 11.27 -18.58
C VAL A 208 -35.18 12.24 -19.15
N VAL A 209 -34.82 13.52 -19.19
CA VAL A 209 -35.73 14.64 -19.34
C VAL A 209 -35.07 15.71 -20.23
N ASP A 210 -35.84 16.41 -21.05
CA ASP A 210 -35.32 17.49 -21.89
C ASP A 210 -35.37 18.89 -21.23
N ASP A 211 -34.87 19.88 -21.96
CA ASP A 211 -34.83 21.29 -21.60
C ASP A 211 -36.21 21.95 -21.33
N GLU A 212 -37.33 21.28 -21.64
CA GLU A 212 -38.70 21.73 -21.37
C GLU A 212 -39.43 20.93 -20.27
N LEU A 213 -38.75 19.97 -19.63
CA LEU A 213 -39.33 18.97 -18.71
C LEU A 213 -40.25 17.93 -19.37
N ASN A 214 -39.98 17.55 -20.62
CA ASN A 214 -40.57 16.38 -21.26
C ASN A 214 -39.73 15.13 -20.97
N VAL A 215 -40.36 13.99 -20.65
CA VAL A 215 -39.64 12.74 -20.34
C VAL A 215 -39.28 11.98 -21.63
N LEU A 216 -38.01 11.62 -21.78
CA LEU A 216 -37.49 10.82 -22.88
C LEU A 216 -37.58 9.31 -22.53
N PRO A 217 -38.31 8.47 -23.31
CA PRO A 217 -38.67 7.10 -22.93
C PRO A 217 -37.54 6.08 -23.21
N ILE A 218 -36.37 6.29 -22.59
CA ILE A 218 -35.15 5.49 -22.78
C ILE A 218 -35.21 4.13 -22.05
N SER A 219 -35.95 4.01 -20.96
CA SER A 219 -36.19 2.74 -20.25
C SER A 219 -37.67 2.34 -20.28
N ASN A 220 -37.96 1.04 -20.17
CA ASN A 220 -39.35 0.60 -19.99
C ASN A 220 -39.96 1.16 -18.69
N TYR A 221 -39.17 1.22 -17.61
CA TYR A 221 -39.60 1.81 -16.33
C TYR A 221 -39.96 3.31 -16.43
N SER A 222 -39.30 4.08 -17.32
CA SER A 222 -39.65 5.49 -17.56
C SER A 222 -41.02 5.69 -18.22
N ARG A 223 -41.67 4.62 -18.72
CA ARG A 223 -43.00 4.67 -19.34
C ARG A 223 -44.13 4.58 -18.30
N GLU A 224 -43.98 3.75 -17.26
CA GLU A 224 -45.01 3.49 -16.24
C GLU A 224 -44.53 3.73 -14.79
N ILE A 225 -44.39 5.00 -14.38
CA ILE A 225 -44.10 5.35 -12.97
C ILE A 225 -45.41 5.48 -12.18
N LYS A 226 -45.89 4.35 -11.65
CA LYS A 226 -47.10 4.25 -10.80
C LYS A 226 -46.85 4.91 -9.42
N PRO A 227 -47.83 5.62 -8.84
CA PRO A 227 -47.67 6.22 -7.51
C PRO A 227 -47.73 5.15 -6.41
N VAL A 228 -46.80 5.22 -5.45
CA VAL A 228 -46.79 4.34 -4.27
C VAL A 228 -47.76 4.88 -3.22
N TYR A 229 -48.58 3.99 -2.65
CA TYR A 229 -49.42 4.26 -1.49
C TYR A 229 -48.90 3.46 -0.30
N ILE A 230 -48.76 4.11 0.85
CA ILE A 230 -48.42 3.43 2.11
C ILE A 230 -49.75 3.11 2.79
N ASN A 231 -50.12 1.83 2.86
CA ASN A 231 -51.33 1.41 3.59
C ASN A 231 -51.13 1.63 5.09
N SER A 232 -51.64 2.75 5.60
CA SER A 232 -51.54 3.13 7.01
C SER A 232 -52.63 2.49 7.90
N LYS A 233 -53.42 1.55 7.39
CA LYS A 233 -54.54 0.88 8.10
C LYS A 233 -54.80 -0.58 7.65
N ASN A 234 -53.81 -1.46 7.77
CA ASN A 234 -54.07 -2.91 7.72
C ASN A 234 -54.43 -3.45 9.12
N GLN A 235 -55.66 -3.17 9.58
CA GLN A 235 -56.27 -3.82 10.75
C GLN A 235 -57.61 -4.52 10.44
N ASN A 236 -58.32 -4.13 9.37
CA ASN A 236 -59.65 -4.66 9.02
C ASN A 236 -59.72 -5.18 7.57
N GLN A 237 -58.90 -6.19 7.19
CA GLN A 237 -58.98 -6.84 5.86
C GLN A 237 -58.92 -8.38 5.86
N ASN A 238 -59.18 -9.05 6.99
CA ASN A 238 -59.17 -10.53 7.08
C ASN A 238 -60.55 -11.19 6.74
N GLN A 239 -61.36 -10.61 5.85
CA GLN A 239 -62.70 -11.16 5.52
C GLN A 239 -63.10 -11.19 4.04
N ASN A 240 -62.39 -10.50 3.12
CA ASN A 240 -62.79 -10.40 1.71
C ASN A 240 -61.82 -11.07 0.71
N GLU A 241 -61.02 -12.04 1.15
CA GLU A 241 -60.21 -12.89 0.26
C GLU A 241 -60.99 -14.15 -0.15
N ASN A 242 -61.90 -14.04 -1.13
CA ASN A 242 -62.50 -15.21 -1.81
C ASN A 242 -63.19 -14.95 -3.16
N GLN A 243 -63.26 -13.70 -3.64
CA GLN A 243 -63.85 -13.37 -4.95
C GLN A 243 -62.99 -12.35 -5.71
N ASN A 244 -61.97 -12.86 -6.41
CA ASN A 244 -61.32 -12.29 -7.61
C ASN A 244 -60.07 -13.14 -7.95
N GLN A 245 -60.27 -14.42 -8.25
CA GLN A 245 -59.29 -15.23 -8.99
C GLN A 245 -59.55 -15.07 -10.49
N ASN A 246 -58.50 -15.20 -11.30
CA ASN A 246 -58.41 -14.94 -12.75
C ASN A 246 -58.30 -13.44 -13.14
N GLU A 247 -57.09 -13.05 -13.54
CA GLU A 247 -56.66 -11.90 -14.41
C GLU A 247 -55.39 -11.13 -13.96
N ASN A 248 -54.70 -11.52 -12.87
CA ASN A 248 -53.54 -10.77 -12.33
C ASN A 248 -52.16 -11.47 -12.40
N ASP A 249 -51.90 -12.30 -13.41
CA ASP A 249 -50.62 -13.06 -13.56
C ASP A 249 -49.42 -12.20 -14.03
N LYS A 250 -49.41 -10.90 -13.71
CA LYS A 250 -48.27 -9.98 -13.86
C LYS A 250 -48.14 -9.06 -12.65
N ILE A 251 -48.08 -9.66 -11.46
CA ILE A 251 -47.61 -8.98 -10.25
C ILE A 251 -46.19 -8.47 -10.51
N ASP A 252 -45.96 -7.19 -10.23
CA ASP A 252 -44.66 -6.55 -10.46
C ASP A 252 -43.62 -7.15 -9.49
N VAL A 253 -42.58 -7.81 -10.00
CA VAL A 253 -41.47 -8.37 -9.19
C VAL A 253 -40.83 -7.33 -8.26
N TYR A 254 -40.95 -6.05 -8.63
CA TYR A 254 -40.54 -4.92 -7.80
C TYR A 254 -41.50 -4.61 -6.64
N GLN A 255 -42.80 -4.83 -6.78
CA GLN A 255 -43.75 -4.73 -5.65
C GLN A 255 -43.51 -5.87 -4.65
N GLU A 256 -43.27 -7.10 -5.12
CA GLU A 256 -42.90 -8.22 -4.25
C GLU A 256 -41.62 -7.94 -3.47
N ARG A 257 -40.53 -7.55 -4.15
CA ARG A 257 -39.27 -7.18 -3.51
C ARG A 257 -39.42 -6.00 -2.55
N PHE A 258 -40.17 -4.97 -2.92
CA PHE A 258 -40.42 -3.81 -2.06
C PHE A 258 -41.21 -4.19 -0.80
N ASN A 259 -42.20 -5.07 -0.92
CA ASN A 259 -42.94 -5.62 0.22
C ASN A 259 -42.05 -6.51 1.11
N GLN A 260 -41.17 -7.30 0.51
CA GLN A 260 -40.18 -8.12 1.24
C GLN A 260 -39.18 -7.25 2.01
N PHE A 261 -38.60 -6.21 1.38
CA PHE A 261 -37.73 -5.26 2.07
C PHE A 261 -38.47 -4.46 3.16
N GLN A 262 -39.74 -4.08 2.94
CA GLN A 262 -40.55 -3.47 3.99
C GLN A 262 -40.81 -4.42 5.17
N LYS A 263 -40.99 -5.72 4.93
CA LYS A 263 -41.20 -6.70 6.02
C LYS A 263 -39.96 -6.81 6.89
N ASN A 264 -38.83 -7.19 6.30
CA ASN A 264 -37.55 -7.36 7.00
C ASN A 264 -37.12 -6.09 7.78
N GLN A 265 -37.45 -4.90 7.25
CA GLN A 265 -37.10 -3.65 7.91
C GLN A 265 -38.08 -3.23 9.01
N ARG A 266 -39.37 -3.58 8.92
CA ARG A 266 -40.28 -3.44 10.09
C ARG A 266 -39.82 -4.33 11.24
N GLU A 267 -39.26 -5.50 10.92
CA GLU A 267 -38.65 -6.39 11.91
C GLU A 267 -37.41 -5.73 12.57
N SER A 268 -36.48 -5.12 11.81
CA SER A 268 -35.33 -4.41 12.41
C SER A 268 -35.71 -3.12 13.16
N ASP A 269 -36.67 -2.33 12.65
CA ASP A 269 -37.20 -1.13 13.33
C ASP A 269 -37.95 -1.49 14.64
N ASN A 270 -38.63 -2.63 14.69
CA ASN A 270 -39.28 -3.15 15.90
C ASN A 270 -38.23 -3.62 16.91
N HIS A 271 -37.25 -4.43 16.50
CA HIS A 271 -36.19 -4.90 17.40
C HIS A 271 -35.33 -3.75 17.96
N LEU A 272 -35.15 -2.66 17.20
CA LEU A 272 -34.51 -1.44 17.72
C LEU A 272 -35.35 -0.76 18.81
N GLN A 273 -36.69 -0.78 18.70
CA GLN A 273 -37.58 -0.26 19.74
C GLN A 273 -37.61 -1.16 20.98
N GLU A 274 -37.61 -2.49 20.81
CA GLU A 274 -37.51 -3.47 21.90
C GLU A 274 -36.21 -3.28 22.71
N ILE A 275 -35.06 -3.14 22.04
CA ILE A 275 -33.77 -2.86 22.70
C ILE A 275 -33.79 -1.48 23.40
N LYS A 276 -34.37 -0.45 22.77
CA LYS A 276 -34.50 0.89 23.39
C LYS A 276 -35.41 0.89 24.63
N GLN A 277 -36.46 0.07 24.66
CA GLN A 277 -37.37 -0.04 25.81
C GLN A 277 -36.72 -0.85 26.94
N SER A 278 -36.22 -2.04 26.65
CA SER A 278 -35.62 -2.96 27.65
C SER A 278 -34.40 -2.37 28.36
N LEU A 279 -33.56 -1.60 27.67
CA LEU A 279 -32.36 -0.99 28.26
C LEU A 279 -32.57 0.43 28.79
N ASN A 280 -33.79 0.99 28.71
CA ASN A 280 -34.06 2.36 29.17
C ASN A 280 -33.80 2.57 30.67
N SER A 281 -33.91 1.50 31.46
CA SER A 281 -33.60 1.45 32.89
C SER A 281 -32.09 1.40 33.20
N THR A 282 -31.24 1.05 32.23
CA THR A 282 -29.79 0.91 32.45
C THR A 282 -29.10 2.27 32.47
N PRO A 283 -28.35 2.63 33.52
CA PRO A 283 -27.62 3.89 33.58
C PRO A 283 -26.56 3.91 32.47
N ILE A 284 -26.29 5.10 31.92
CA ILE A 284 -25.37 5.36 30.80
C ILE A 284 -25.81 4.70 29.48
N ILE A 285 -25.86 3.36 29.42
CA ILE A 285 -26.11 2.58 28.21
C ILE A 285 -27.45 2.94 27.57
N GLY A 286 -28.55 2.94 28.34
CA GLY A 286 -29.89 3.25 27.82
C GLY A 286 -29.93 4.61 27.13
N LYS A 287 -29.32 5.64 27.73
CA LYS A 287 -29.23 6.98 27.16
C LYS A 287 -28.42 7.04 25.86
N LEU A 288 -27.29 6.33 25.79
CA LEU A 288 -26.48 6.29 24.56
C LEU A 288 -27.18 5.49 23.44
N ILE A 289 -27.90 4.42 23.78
CA ILE A 289 -28.67 3.62 22.82
C ILE A 289 -29.85 4.41 22.24
N GLN A 290 -30.50 5.31 23.00
CA GLN A 290 -31.54 6.20 22.45
C GLN A 290 -31.05 7.00 21.22
N ILE A 291 -29.77 7.42 21.19
CA ILE A 291 -29.13 8.17 20.09
C ILE A 291 -29.01 7.34 18.81
N THR A 292 -28.88 6.02 18.91
CA THR A 292 -28.63 5.13 17.76
C THR A 292 -29.78 5.14 16.76
N LYS A 293 -29.48 5.09 15.46
CA LYS A 293 -30.50 5.18 14.39
C LYS A 293 -30.94 3.84 13.81
N THR A 294 -30.13 2.81 13.97
CA THR A 294 -30.25 1.51 13.29
C THR A 294 -30.02 0.38 14.29
N PHE A 295 -30.58 -0.80 14.02
CA PHE A 295 -30.44 -1.96 14.89
C PHE A 295 -28.97 -2.39 15.00
N ASP A 296 -28.26 -2.37 13.87
CA ASP A 296 -26.81 -2.58 13.78
C ASP A 296 -26.01 -1.67 14.72
N GLN A 297 -26.41 -0.40 14.85
CA GLN A 297 -25.71 0.54 15.73
C GLN A 297 -25.91 0.20 17.21
N ALA A 298 -27.13 -0.10 17.63
CA ALA A 298 -27.42 -0.51 19.01
C ALA A 298 -26.65 -1.80 19.37
N LYS A 299 -26.69 -2.81 18.49
CA LYS A 299 -25.93 -4.06 18.64
C LYS A 299 -24.42 -3.84 18.68
N SER A 300 -23.90 -2.93 17.84
CA SER A 300 -22.46 -2.59 17.86
C SER A 300 -22.04 -1.93 19.17
N LEU A 301 -22.85 -1.00 19.69
CA LEU A 301 -22.56 -0.27 20.92
C LEU A 301 -22.58 -1.21 22.13
N LEU A 302 -23.54 -2.15 22.19
CA LEU A 302 -23.59 -3.18 23.22
C LEU A 302 -22.30 -4.00 23.26
N SER A 303 -21.83 -4.52 22.12
CA SER A 303 -20.62 -5.34 22.10
C SER A 303 -19.32 -4.57 22.37
N PHE A 304 -19.29 -3.25 22.10
CA PHE A 304 -18.22 -2.38 22.62
C PHE A 304 -18.28 -2.25 24.14
N VAL A 305 -19.46 -2.05 24.73
CA VAL A 305 -19.64 -1.90 26.19
C VAL A 305 -19.36 -3.20 26.95
N GLU A 306 -19.71 -4.36 26.41
CA GLU A 306 -19.33 -5.67 26.95
C GLU A 306 -17.81 -5.77 27.17
N ALA A 307 -17.01 -5.47 26.14
CA ALA A 307 -15.55 -5.55 26.24
C ALA A 307 -14.92 -4.44 27.11
N ILE A 308 -15.56 -3.27 27.22
CA ILE A 308 -15.22 -2.22 28.19
C ILE A 308 -15.45 -2.73 29.62
N SER A 309 -16.55 -3.44 29.86
CA SER A 309 -16.90 -3.99 31.17
C SER A 309 -16.03 -5.19 31.57
N GLU A 310 -15.58 -6.00 30.60
CA GLU A 310 -14.63 -7.11 30.82
C GLU A 310 -13.22 -6.64 31.20
N LYS A 311 -12.82 -5.41 30.82
CA LYS A 311 -11.49 -4.84 31.04
C LYS A 311 -10.31 -5.69 30.50
N THR A 312 -10.58 -6.54 29.50
CA THR A 312 -9.60 -7.49 28.93
C THR A 312 -8.61 -6.81 27.96
N LEU A 313 -7.39 -6.53 28.44
CA LEU A 313 -6.34 -5.79 27.69
C LEU A 313 -5.82 -6.50 26.43
N ASN A 314 -6.14 -7.78 26.21
CA ASN A 314 -5.75 -8.51 24.98
C ASN A 314 -6.89 -8.63 23.94
N THR A 315 -8.01 -7.94 24.14
CA THR A 315 -9.18 -8.00 23.24
C THR A 315 -9.08 -6.98 22.10
N THR A 316 -9.52 -7.38 20.91
CA THR A 316 -9.56 -6.57 19.69
C THR A 316 -10.94 -6.67 19.05
N ILE A 317 -11.66 -5.54 18.95
CA ILE A 317 -12.94 -5.49 18.23
C ILE A 317 -12.72 -4.88 16.85
N SER A 318 -13.10 -5.61 15.80
CA SER A 318 -13.05 -5.17 14.41
C SER A 318 -14.45 -4.93 13.87
N MET A 319 -14.85 -3.66 13.83
CA MET A 319 -16.10 -3.21 13.22
C MET A 319 -15.88 -2.92 11.73
N THR A 320 -16.58 -3.67 10.88
CA THR A 320 -16.50 -3.58 9.43
C THR A 320 -17.84 -3.12 8.85
N ALA A 321 -17.81 -2.30 7.80
CA ALA A 321 -19.03 -1.87 7.12
C ALA A 321 -18.74 -1.32 5.73
N SER A 322 -19.80 -1.14 4.94
CA SER A 322 -19.82 -0.21 3.80
C SER A 322 -19.51 1.23 4.25
N ARG A 323 -19.33 2.15 3.29
CA ARG A 323 -19.36 3.59 3.56
C ARG A 323 -20.82 4.07 3.82
N GLY A 324 -21.00 5.20 4.48
CA GLY A 324 -22.33 5.73 4.83
C GLY A 324 -23.13 4.97 5.90
N ARG A 325 -22.53 4.02 6.65
CA ARG A 325 -23.20 3.21 7.70
C ARG A 325 -23.00 3.68 9.14
N GLY A 326 -22.28 4.80 9.35
CA GLY A 326 -22.14 5.42 10.67
C GLY A 326 -21.05 4.88 11.61
N LYS A 327 -20.06 4.10 11.13
CA LYS A 327 -18.95 3.56 11.95
C LYS A 327 -18.33 4.56 12.94
N SER A 328 -17.93 5.75 12.47
CA SER A 328 -17.32 6.78 13.33
C SER A 328 -18.28 7.33 14.39
N ALA A 329 -19.60 7.22 14.18
CA ALA A 329 -20.60 7.55 15.19
C ALA A 329 -20.71 6.46 16.27
N SER A 330 -20.76 5.18 15.89
CA SER A 330 -20.68 4.07 16.85
C SER A 330 -19.40 4.13 17.68
N LEU A 331 -18.24 4.42 17.07
CA LEU A 331 -16.98 4.62 17.79
C LEU A 331 -17.03 5.83 18.73
N GLY A 332 -17.63 6.95 18.32
CA GLY A 332 -17.80 8.12 19.18
C GLY A 332 -18.61 7.80 20.44
N LEU A 333 -19.75 7.12 20.28
CA LEU A 333 -20.59 6.68 21.40
C LEU A 333 -19.88 5.64 22.29
N ALA A 334 -19.11 4.72 21.70
CA ALA A 334 -18.30 3.75 22.46
C ALA A 334 -17.18 4.42 23.28
N ILE A 335 -16.58 5.51 22.78
CA ILE A 335 -15.61 6.32 23.54
C ILE A 335 -16.30 7.03 24.70
N THR A 336 -17.48 7.64 24.48
CA THR A 336 -18.29 8.23 25.57
C THR A 336 -18.60 7.19 26.64
N ALA A 337 -18.97 5.96 26.25
CA ALA A 337 -19.20 4.87 27.19
C ALA A 337 -17.91 4.51 27.97
N ALA A 338 -16.76 4.33 27.30
CA ALA A 338 -15.50 4.00 27.96
C ALA A 338 -15.10 5.03 29.03
N ILE A 339 -15.34 6.32 28.77
CA ILE A 339 -15.11 7.42 29.71
C ILE A 339 -16.04 7.27 30.93
N ALA A 340 -17.33 7.02 30.71
CA ALA A 340 -18.29 6.79 31.80
C ALA A 340 -18.07 5.45 32.56
N TYR A 341 -17.22 4.55 32.06
CA TYR A 341 -16.74 3.34 32.73
C TYR A 341 -15.34 3.50 33.38
N GLY A 342 -14.79 4.72 33.39
CA GLY A 342 -13.56 5.06 34.13
C GLY A 342 -12.24 4.86 33.37
N TYR A 343 -12.25 4.75 32.03
CA TYR A 343 -11.00 4.72 31.25
C TYR A 343 -10.34 6.11 31.27
N SER A 344 -9.05 6.16 31.60
CA SER A 344 -8.23 7.38 31.78
C SER A 344 -7.48 7.79 30.51
N ASN A 345 -6.84 6.84 29.82
CA ASN A 345 -5.94 7.11 28.70
C ASN A 345 -6.47 6.50 27.40
N ILE A 346 -7.32 7.27 26.71
CA ILE A 346 -7.94 6.89 25.45
C ILE A 346 -7.21 7.57 24.29
N PHE A 347 -6.62 6.76 23.41
CA PHE A 347 -5.96 7.26 22.20
C PHE A 347 -6.81 6.98 20.96
N VAL A 348 -6.88 7.96 20.06
CA VAL A 348 -7.57 7.84 18.77
C VAL A 348 -6.55 8.03 17.66
N THR A 349 -6.58 7.19 16.63
CA THR A 349 -5.72 7.32 15.46
C THR A 349 -6.48 7.11 14.16
N SER A 350 -5.98 7.78 13.12
CA SER A 350 -6.55 7.85 11.77
C SER A 350 -5.44 8.30 10.81
N PRO A 351 -5.55 8.06 9.49
CA PRO A 351 -4.58 8.55 8.52
C PRO A 351 -4.45 10.08 8.50
N SER A 352 -5.53 10.80 8.82
CA SER A 352 -5.57 12.27 8.90
C SER A 352 -6.56 12.74 9.98
N PRO A 353 -6.25 13.78 10.76
CA PRO A 353 -7.10 14.22 11.88
C PRO A 353 -8.44 14.82 11.40
N GLU A 354 -8.55 15.27 10.15
CA GLU A 354 -9.80 15.76 9.57
C GLU A 354 -10.89 14.67 9.53
N ASN A 355 -10.52 13.41 9.35
CA ASN A 355 -11.44 12.28 9.27
C ASN A 355 -12.16 12.05 10.62
N LEU A 356 -11.54 12.44 11.74
CA LEU A 356 -12.09 12.28 13.08
C LEU A 356 -13.14 13.32 13.45
N LYS A 357 -13.43 14.31 12.60
CA LYS A 357 -14.43 15.35 12.89
C LYS A 357 -15.78 14.75 13.31
N THR A 358 -16.26 13.74 12.56
CA THR A 358 -17.53 13.07 12.88
C THR A 358 -17.44 12.16 14.10
N LEU A 359 -16.25 11.63 14.43
CA LEU A 359 -16.05 10.84 15.65
C LEU A 359 -16.16 11.74 16.89
N PHE A 360 -15.47 12.89 16.90
CA PHE A 360 -15.59 13.88 17.98
C PHE A 360 -17.00 14.47 18.10
N GLU A 361 -17.68 14.75 16.97
CA GLU A 361 -19.07 15.23 16.99
C GLU A 361 -20.02 14.26 17.72
N PHE A 362 -19.81 12.95 17.61
CA PHE A 362 -20.60 11.95 18.32
C PHE A 362 -20.14 11.69 19.76
N ILE A 363 -18.87 11.95 20.10
CA ILE A 363 -18.41 11.98 21.50
C ILE A 363 -19.16 13.09 22.26
N PHE A 364 -19.22 14.31 21.70
CA PHE A 364 -19.92 15.43 22.35
C PHE A 364 -21.43 15.18 22.45
N LYS A 365 -22.07 14.64 21.41
CA LYS A 365 -23.49 14.22 21.49
C LYS A 365 -23.75 13.13 22.54
N GLY A 366 -22.76 12.28 22.81
CA GLY A 366 -22.81 11.33 23.93
C GLY A 366 -22.68 12.03 25.29
N PHE A 367 -21.74 12.97 25.42
CA PHE A 367 -21.58 13.82 26.61
C PHE A 367 -22.85 14.61 26.94
N ASP A 368 -23.52 15.20 25.94
CA ASP A 368 -24.79 15.91 26.10
C ASP A 368 -25.85 15.03 26.79
N GLN A 369 -25.97 13.75 26.42
CA GLN A 369 -26.95 12.82 27.00
C GLN A 369 -26.57 12.32 28.41
N ILE A 370 -25.27 12.26 28.73
CA ILE A 370 -24.78 11.93 30.09
C ILE A 370 -24.67 13.21 30.95
N ASN A 371 -25.15 14.36 30.45
CA ASN A 371 -25.11 15.65 31.13
C ASN A 371 -23.67 16.06 31.51
N TYR A 372 -22.72 15.98 30.57
CA TYR A 372 -21.37 16.53 30.68
C TYR A 372 -21.32 17.91 29.99
N GLN A 373 -20.77 18.93 30.65
CA GLN A 373 -20.76 20.32 30.17
C GLN A 373 -19.36 20.79 29.74
N GLU A 374 -19.27 21.47 28.59
CA GLU A 374 -18.02 22.07 28.11
C GLU A 374 -17.56 23.19 29.07
N HIS A 375 -16.24 23.33 29.23
CA HIS A 375 -15.53 24.21 30.16
C HIS A 375 -15.74 23.93 31.67
N ILE A 376 -16.65 23.02 32.04
CA ILE A 376 -16.87 22.57 33.42
C ILE A 376 -16.34 21.15 33.60
N ASP A 377 -16.92 20.17 32.90
CA ASP A 377 -16.50 18.78 32.97
C ASP A 377 -15.35 18.45 32.01
N TYR A 378 -15.25 19.18 30.88
CA TYR A 378 -14.24 18.92 29.85
C TYR A 378 -13.76 20.17 29.08
N GLU A 379 -12.56 20.09 28.50
CA GLU A 379 -11.90 21.14 27.71
C GLU A 379 -11.40 20.60 26.36
N ILE A 380 -11.67 21.33 25.27
CA ILE A 380 -11.27 20.95 23.90
C ILE A 380 -10.01 21.70 23.46
N ILE A 381 -8.92 20.97 23.14
CA ILE A 381 -7.67 21.52 22.61
C ILE A 381 -7.58 21.32 21.10
N GLN A 382 -7.59 22.44 20.35
CA GLN A 382 -7.50 22.47 18.89
C GLN A 382 -6.08 22.74 18.37
N ALA A 383 -5.81 22.33 17.12
CA ALA A 383 -4.54 22.54 16.45
C ALA A 383 -4.25 24.04 16.17
N SER A 384 -3.24 24.59 16.83
CA SER A 384 -2.74 25.97 16.63
C SER A 384 -2.15 26.22 15.22
N LYS A 385 -1.62 25.19 14.55
CA LYS A 385 -0.98 25.31 13.22
C LYS A 385 -2.01 25.30 12.09
N SER A 386 -1.85 26.24 11.15
CA SER A 386 -2.66 26.34 9.91
C SER A 386 -2.65 25.09 9.03
N SER A 387 -1.72 24.15 9.24
CA SER A 387 -1.61 22.89 8.48
C SER A 387 -2.60 21.80 8.90
N MET A 388 -3.39 22.01 9.97
CA MET A 388 -4.33 21.01 10.51
C MET A 388 -5.77 21.55 10.63
N ASN A 389 -6.12 22.64 9.95
CA ASN A 389 -7.50 23.17 9.84
C ASN A 389 -8.30 23.26 11.16
N LYS A 390 -7.63 23.61 12.27
CA LYS A 390 -8.19 23.64 13.64
C LYS A 390 -8.79 22.31 14.13
N ALA A 391 -8.31 21.17 13.61
CA ALA A 391 -8.73 19.85 14.10
C ALA A 391 -8.50 19.71 15.62
N ILE A 392 -9.38 18.97 16.28
CA ILE A 392 -9.27 18.63 17.70
C ILE A 392 -8.11 17.65 17.85
N ILE A 393 -7.13 18.01 18.68
CA ILE A 393 -5.97 17.15 18.99
C ILE A 393 -6.23 16.38 20.29
N ARG A 394 -6.87 17.02 21.27
CA ARG A 394 -7.05 16.44 22.61
C ARG A 394 -8.31 17.01 23.28
N VAL A 395 -8.96 16.17 24.07
CA VAL A 395 -9.99 16.57 25.04
C VAL A 395 -9.50 16.15 26.42
N ASN A 396 -9.47 17.08 27.37
CA ASN A 396 -9.28 16.78 28.79
C ASN A 396 -10.66 16.66 29.45
N ILE A 397 -10.86 15.68 30.32
CA ILE A 397 -12.07 15.53 31.15
C ILE A 397 -11.64 15.48 32.62
N PHE A 398 -12.44 16.11 33.50
CA PHE A 398 -12.08 16.38 34.90
C PHE A 398 -13.14 15.95 35.93
N ARG A 399 -14.29 15.40 35.49
CA ARG A 399 -15.51 15.23 36.30
C ARG A 399 -15.35 14.35 37.54
N GLU A 400 -14.78 13.16 37.40
CA GLU A 400 -14.56 12.21 38.51
C GLU A 400 -13.07 12.01 38.77
N HIS A 401 -12.32 11.69 37.71
CA HIS A 401 -10.87 11.70 37.68
C HIS A 401 -10.38 12.36 36.39
N ARG A 402 -9.06 12.56 36.28
CA ARG A 402 -8.47 13.09 35.06
C ARG A 402 -8.49 12.03 33.98
N GLN A 403 -9.25 12.26 32.93
CA GLN A 403 -9.34 11.40 31.75
C GLN A 403 -8.96 12.21 30.50
N THR A 404 -8.41 11.54 29.49
CA THR A 404 -7.93 12.20 28.27
C THR A 404 -8.28 11.40 27.03
N ILE A 405 -8.79 12.11 26.02
CA ILE A 405 -8.94 11.61 24.65
C ILE A 405 -7.87 12.32 23.82
N GLN A 406 -6.92 11.60 23.22
CA GLN A 406 -5.85 12.22 22.45
C GLN A 406 -5.66 11.59 21.07
N TYR A 407 -5.59 12.43 20.03
CA TYR A 407 -5.18 12.02 18.70
C TYR A 407 -3.67 11.68 18.66
N ILE A 408 -3.33 10.53 18.07
CA ILE A 408 -1.95 10.25 17.63
C ILE A 408 -1.89 10.00 16.14
N GLN A 409 -0.78 10.40 15.51
CA GLN A 409 -0.46 9.95 14.16
C GLN A 409 -0.07 8.45 14.21
N PRO A 410 -0.48 7.62 13.23
CA PRO A 410 -0.21 6.16 13.26
C PRO A 410 1.27 5.77 13.40
N GLN A 411 2.20 6.66 13.03
CA GLN A 411 3.64 6.45 13.11
C GLN A 411 4.19 6.56 14.54
N ASP A 412 3.50 7.26 15.44
CA ASP A 412 3.93 7.55 16.82
C ASP A 412 3.58 6.44 17.83
N TYR A 413 3.53 5.18 17.38
CA TYR A 413 3.03 4.03 18.16
C TYR A 413 3.78 3.80 19.50
N THR A 414 5.01 4.30 19.64
CA THR A 414 5.77 4.25 20.91
C THR A 414 5.11 5.01 22.06
N LYS A 415 4.27 6.01 21.77
CA LYS A 415 3.51 6.78 22.79
C LYS A 415 2.35 5.98 23.40
N LEU A 416 1.96 4.87 22.78
CA LEU A 416 0.85 4.02 23.23
C LEU A 416 1.22 3.06 24.37
N GLY A 417 2.46 3.09 24.87
CA GLY A 417 2.87 2.30 26.05
C GLY A 417 2.13 2.65 27.35
N GLN A 418 1.33 3.73 27.36
CA GLN A 418 0.47 4.17 28.46
C GLN A 418 -1.03 4.17 28.08
N ALA A 419 -1.39 3.54 26.96
CA ALA A 419 -2.77 3.44 26.50
C ALA A 419 -3.54 2.33 27.25
N GLU A 420 -4.79 2.60 27.62
CA GLU A 420 -5.73 1.58 28.12
C GLU A 420 -6.68 1.14 27.01
N LEU A 421 -7.07 2.08 26.14
CA LEU A 421 -7.92 1.88 24.98
C LEU A 421 -7.36 2.66 23.77
N LEU A 422 -7.18 1.95 22.65
CA LEU A 422 -6.85 2.54 21.35
C LEU A 422 -8.03 2.39 20.38
N ILE A 423 -8.42 3.48 19.73
CA ILE A 423 -9.39 3.50 18.63
C ILE A 423 -8.67 3.81 17.32
N ILE A 424 -8.81 2.92 16.33
CA ILE A 424 -8.25 3.06 14.98
C ILE A 424 -9.40 3.24 13.99
N ASP A 425 -9.74 4.50 13.65
CA ASP A 425 -10.77 4.77 12.64
C ASP A 425 -10.17 4.76 11.22
N GLU A 426 -10.93 4.19 10.27
CA GLU A 426 -10.46 3.83 8.93
C GLU A 426 -9.11 3.06 8.93
N ALA A 427 -8.95 2.05 9.80
CA ALA A 427 -7.73 1.25 9.96
C ALA A 427 -7.19 0.67 8.64
N ALA A 428 -8.09 0.34 7.70
CA ALA A 428 -7.74 -0.11 6.37
C ALA A 428 -7.04 0.94 5.49
N ALA A 429 -7.04 2.21 5.85
CA ALA A 429 -6.27 3.26 5.17
C ALA A 429 -4.84 3.40 5.73
N ILE A 430 -4.51 2.71 6.82
CA ILE A 430 -3.19 2.75 7.48
C ILE A 430 -2.39 1.50 7.04
N PRO A 431 -1.11 1.67 6.62
CA PRO A 431 -0.23 0.57 6.22
C PRO A 431 -0.25 -0.63 7.18
N LEU A 432 -0.42 -1.84 6.65
CA LEU A 432 -0.53 -3.07 7.45
C LEU A 432 0.61 -3.28 8.47
N PRO A 433 1.90 -2.98 8.18
CA PRO A 433 2.96 -3.05 9.19
C PRO A 433 2.77 -2.06 10.35
N ILE A 434 2.26 -0.86 10.07
CA ILE A 434 1.95 0.15 11.10
C ILE A 434 0.75 -0.31 11.94
N VAL A 435 -0.31 -0.83 11.32
CA VAL A 435 -1.46 -1.39 12.07
C VAL A 435 -1.02 -2.51 13.00
N LYS A 436 -0.05 -3.35 12.60
CA LYS A 436 0.50 -4.38 13.51
C LYS A 436 1.30 -3.80 14.68
N ASN A 437 2.05 -2.72 14.47
CA ASN A 437 2.76 -2.02 15.55
C ASN A 437 1.80 -1.25 16.49
N LEU A 438 0.57 -0.96 16.05
CA LEU A 438 -0.51 -0.38 16.85
C LEU A 438 -1.32 -1.43 17.65
N LEU A 439 -1.04 -2.73 17.53
CA LEU A 439 -1.66 -3.80 18.32
C LEU A 439 -0.81 -4.15 19.55
N GLY A 440 -0.70 -3.21 20.49
CA GLY A 440 -0.06 -3.44 21.80
C GLY A 440 -0.98 -4.11 22.84
N ASN A 441 -0.48 -4.30 24.06
CA ASN A 441 -1.18 -4.98 25.16
C ASN A 441 -2.24 -4.07 25.85
N TYR A 442 -3.18 -3.56 25.07
CA TYR A 442 -4.33 -2.76 25.50
C TYR A 442 -5.58 -3.11 24.68
N LEU A 443 -6.75 -2.66 25.13
CA LEU A 443 -8.00 -2.85 24.40
C LEU A 443 -7.94 -2.08 23.07
N VAL A 444 -8.26 -2.73 21.95
CA VAL A 444 -8.23 -2.08 20.61
C VAL A 444 -9.57 -2.18 19.92
N PHE A 445 -10.14 -1.04 19.54
CA PHE A 445 -11.28 -0.95 18.64
C PHE A 445 -10.79 -0.47 17.27
N MET A 446 -11.09 -1.20 16.19
CA MET A 446 -10.77 -0.78 14.83
C MET A 446 -12.01 -0.72 13.94
N SER A 447 -12.09 0.31 13.11
CA SER A 447 -13.10 0.50 12.06
C SER A 447 -12.50 0.22 10.69
N SER A 448 -13.28 -0.37 9.78
CA SER A 448 -12.83 -0.58 8.39
C SER A 448 -13.93 -0.46 7.33
N THR A 449 -13.52 0.05 6.17
CA THR A 449 -14.31 0.22 4.94
C THR A 449 -14.06 -0.95 3.97
N ILE A 450 -14.96 -1.95 3.97
CA ILE A 450 -14.86 -3.08 3.03
C ILE A 450 -15.33 -2.63 1.63
N SER A 451 -16.58 -2.19 1.56
CA SER A 451 -17.32 -1.81 0.34
C SER A 451 -17.43 -0.29 0.22
N GLY A 452 -16.97 0.25 -0.91
CA GLY A 452 -17.01 1.69 -1.21
C GLY A 452 -15.85 2.15 -2.09
N TYR A 453 -15.89 3.41 -2.54
CA TYR A 453 -14.95 3.97 -3.52
C TYR A 453 -13.51 4.19 -3.03
N GLU A 454 -13.25 3.96 -1.73
CA GLU A 454 -11.93 3.97 -1.09
C GLU A 454 -11.57 2.58 -0.51
N GLY A 455 -12.33 1.54 -0.85
CA GLY A 455 -12.30 0.19 -0.27
C GLY A 455 -10.93 -0.50 -0.28
N THR A 456 -10.21 -0.37 0.82
CA THR A 456 -9.02 -1.14 1.19
C THR A 456 -9.34 -2.30 2.13
N GLY A 457 -10.44 -2.19 2.90
CA GLY A 457 -10.74 -3.06 4.06
C GLY A 457 -10.97 -4.52 3.73
N ARG A 458 -11.29 -4.87 2.47
CA ARG A 458 -11.33 -6.26 2.03
C ARG A 458 -9.94 -6.93 2.08
N SER A 459 -8.89 -6.20 1.71
CA SER A 459 -7.52 -6.75 1.74
C SER A 459 -6.99 -6.87 3.17
N LEU A 460 -7.44 -5.99 4.07
CA LEU A 460 -7.11 -6.04 5.49
C LEU A 460 -7.90 -7.13 6.22
N SER A 461 -9.19 -7.34 5.92
CA SER A 461 -9.95 -8.47 6.48
C SER A 461 -9.39 -9.82 6.03
N LEU A 462 -9.14 -10.01 4.73
CA LEU A 462 -8.57 -11.25 4.18
C LEU A 462 -7.10 -11.51 4.56
N LYS A 463 -6.42 -10.64 5.33
CA LYS A 463 -4.99 -10.81 5.69
C LYS A 463 -4.67 -10.54 7.17
N LEU A 464 -5.25 -9.50 7.78
CA LEU A 464 -5.07 -9.19 9.20
C LEU A 464 -6.10 -9.93 10.05
N ILE A 465 -7.39 -9.82 9.71
CA ILE A 465 -8.46 -10.49 10.47
C ILE A 465 -8.31 -12.01 10.34
N SER A 466 -7.94 -12.55 9.17
CA SER A 466 -7.60 -13.98 9.03
C SER A 466 -6.44 -14.41 9.95
N GLN A 467 -5.36 -13.60 10.06
CA GLN A 467 -4.23 -13.90 10.94
C GLN A 467 -4.59 -13.78 12.43
N LEU A 468 -5.47 -12.85 12.79
CA LEU A 468 -5.99 -12.72 14.15
C LEU A 468 -6.90 -13.90 14.50
N ARG A 469 -7.76 -14.35 13.57
CA ARG A 469 -8.55 -15.60 13.71
C ARG A 469 -7.65 -16.81 13.90
N GLU A 470 -6.61 -16.98 13.06
CA GLU A 470 -5.61 -18.05 13.20
C GLU A 470 -4.98 -18.05 14.61
N THR A 471 -4.63 -16.88 15.17
CA THR A 471 -4.09 -16.79 16.54
C THR A 471 -5.13 -16.94 17.66
N SER A 472 -6.41 -16.70 17.41
CA SER A 472 -7.47 -16.82 18.42
C SER A 472 -8.12 -18.21 18.47
N VAL A 473 -8.02 -19.01 17.40
CA VAL A 473 -8.51 -20.40 17.40
C VAL A 473 -7.62 -21.29 18.24
N ILE A 474 -6.29 -21.15 18.16
CA ILE A 474 -5.31 -21.97 18.90
C ILE A 474 -5.61 -21.98 20.41
N LEU A 475 -5.96 -20.83 20.99
CA LEU A 475 -6.34 -20.73 22.41
C LEU A 475 -7.55 -21.61 22.80
N LYS A 476 -8.50 -21.82 21.89
CA LYS A 476 -9.72 -22.58 22.20
C LYS A 476 -9.51 -24.09 22.16
N ASP A 477 -8.48 -24.56 21.47
CA ASP A 477 -8.12 -25.97 21.47
C ASP A 477 -7.32 -26.29 22.74
N ASP A 478 -6.39 -25.41 23.15
CA ASP A 478 -5.61 -25.54 24.39
C ASP A 478 -6.49 -25.58 25.68
N ASP A 479 -7.57 -24.79 25.75
CA ASP A 479 -8.48 -24.73 26.91
C ASP A 479 -9.33 -26.01 27.13
N ASN A 480 -9.37 -26.97 26.19
CA ASN A 480 -10.22 -28.16 26.27
C ASN A 480 -9.52 -29.44 26.76
N ASP A 481 -8.19 -29.56 26.60
CA ASP A 481 -7.45 -30.79 26.96
C ASP A 481 -7.28 -31.01 28.48
N ASP A 482 -7.53 -29.97 29.32
CA ASP A 482 -7.28 -30.00 30.77
C ASP A 482 -8.48 -30.49 31.63
N ASN A 483 -9.65 -30.80 31.04
CA ASN A 483 -10.84 -31.25 31.80
C ASN A 483 -11.10 -32.77 31.77
N ASP A 484 -10.51 -33.53 30.84
CA ASP A 484 -10.80 -34.96 30.63
C ASP A 484 -10.04 -35.88 31.64
N ASN A 485 -10.09 -35.55 32.94
CA ASN A 485 -9.50 -36.36 34.01
C ASN A 485 -10.24 -36.24 35.36
N LYS A 486 -11.52 -36.65 35.42
CA LYS A 486 -12.13 -37.15 36.66
C LYS A 486 -13.37 -38.04 36.48
N GLU A 487 -13.47 -39.01 37.40
CA GLU A 487 -14.67 -39.74 37.80
C GLU A 487 -15.41 -40.55 36.71
N ILE A 488 -14.77 -41.65 36.30
CA ILE A 488 -15.50 -42.89 36.03
C ILE A 488 -16.24 -43.30 37.32
N ASN A 489 -17.57 -43.37 37.28
CA ASN A 489 -18.35 -44.18 38.20
C ASN A 489 -19.45 -44.92 37.43
N LYS A 490 -19.47 -46.25 37.55
CA LYS A 490 -20.54 -47.09 37.01
C LYS A 490 -21.62 -47.26 38.08
N ASN A 491 -22.89 -47.39 37.67
CA ASN A 491 -23.71 -48.60 37.87
C ASN A 491 -25.20 -48.36 37.54
N ASN A 492 -25.96 -49.45 37.51
CA ASN A 492 -27.43 -49.55 37.56
C ASN A 492 -28.25 -49.18 36.31
N GLU A 493 -28.19 -50.07 35.33
CA GLU A 493 -29.28 -51.04 35.04
C GLU A 493 -30.77 -50.63 34.87
N ASN A 494 -31.32 -51.16 33.76
CA ASN A 494 -32.63 -51.81 33.57
C ASN A 494 -33.90 -51.01 33.21
N ASN A 495 -34.77 -51.76 32.51
CA ASN A 495 -36.13 -51.51 32.01
C ASN A 495 -36.17 -50.67 30.70
N GLU A 496 -36.32 -51.24 29.51
CA GLU A 496 -37.31 -52.21 28.93
C GLU A 496 -38.41 -51.49 28.12
N ASN A 497 -38.98 -52.23 27.16
CA ASN A 497 -40.14 -51.92 26.31
C ASN A 497 -39.94 -50.88 25.18
N GLU A 498 -40.39 -51.11 23.94
CA GLU A 498 -40.75 -52.37 23.25
C GLU A 498 -40.94 -52.14 21.72
N ASN A 499 -41.17 -53.22 20.97
CA ASN A 499 -41.86 -53.30 19.67
C ASN A 499 -41.21 -52.73 18.39
N ASP A 500 -40.51 -53.62 17.70
CA ASP A 500 -40.88 -54.12 16.36
C ASP A 500 -41.35 -53.13 15.27
N ASN A 501 -40.63 -53.14 14.12
CA ASN A 501 -41.08 -54.08 13.09
C ASN A 501 -40.04 -54.52 12.04
N GLN A 502 -40.26 -55.76 11.63
CA GLN A 502 -39.53 -56.60 10.70
C GLN A 502 -39.48 -56.04 9.27
N ASN A 503 -38.32 -56.14 8.60
CA ASN A 503 -38.02 -57.24 7.68
C ASN A 503 -36.69 -57.02 6.95
N GLY A 504 -36.00 -58.10 6.56
CA GLY A 504 -34.71 -58.02 5.88
C GLY A 504 -34.71 -58.71 4.51
N ASN A 505 -33.60 -58.59 3.77
CA ASN A 505 -33.15 -59.69 2.90
C ASN A 505 -31.65 -59.64 2.52
N ASN A 506 -30.95 -60.68 2.96
CA ASN A 506 -29.91 -61.43 2.26
C ASN A 506 -28.80 -60.76 1.43
N LEU A 507 -27.58 -60.89 1.99
CA LEU A 507 -26.41 -61.58 1.40
C LEU A 507 -25.99 -61.32 -0.06
N ILE A 508 -24.71 -60.95 -0.21
CA ILE A 508 -23.69 -61.72 -0.96
C ILE A 508 -22.36 -61.60 -0.19
N ARG A 509 -21.59 -62.70 -0.05
CA ARG A 509 -20.38 -62.75 0.81
C ARG A 509 -19.14 -63.22 0.05
N GLY A 510 -18.39 -62.28 -0.51
CA GLY A 510 -17.07 -62.52 -1.11
C GLY A 510 -16.03 -63.02 -0.09
N LYS A 511 -15.05 -63.82 -0.55
CA LYS A 511 -14.19 -64.65 0.32
C LYS A 511 -12.71 -64.22 0.35
N ARG A 512 -12.11 -64.37 1.54
CA ARG A 512 -10.68 -64.70 1.83
C ARG A 512 -9.64 -63.58 1.60
N LYS A 513 -8.86 -63.18 2.63
CA LYS A 513 -7.50 -63.67 3.06
C LYS A 513 -6.37 -63.09 2.17
N GLU A 514 -5.17 -62.71 2.65
CA GLU A 514 -4.56 -62.79 4.00
C GLU A 514 -3.37 -61.81 4.18
N PHE A 515 -2.53 -62.03 5.21
CA PHE A 515 -1.19 -61.46 5.44
C PHE A 515 -1.04 -59.99 5.91
N LYS A 516 -1.16 -59.82 7.23
CA LYS A 516 -0.31 -58.86 7.95
C LYS A 516 1.17 -59.27 7.82
N LYS A 517 2.03 -58.42 7.29
CA LYS A 517 3.50 -58.49 7.49
C LYS A 517 4.07 -57.10 7.79
N LYS A 518 4.45 -56.86 9.05
CA LYS A 518 5.52 -55.90 9.37
C LYS A 518 6.86 -56.56 9.03
N PRO A 519 7.86 -55.78 8.59
CA PRO A 519 9.16 -55.94 9.25
C PRO A 519 9.89 -54.63 9.56
N LYS A 520 10.58 -54.67 10.70
CA LYS A 520 11.86 -54.00 11.05
C LYS A 520 11.93 -52.46 11.04
N LYS A 521 12.27 -51.93 12.23
CA LYS A 521 12.95 -50.63 12.38
C LYS A 521 14.29 -50.66 11.64
N GLY A 522 14.65 -49.57 10.98
CA GLY A 522 16.02 -49.28 10.52
C GLY A 522 16.43 -47.90 11.04
N SER A 523 17.65 -47.79 11.56
CA SER A 523 18.17 -46.56 12.18
C SER A 523 18.55 -45.53 11.12
N ILE A 524 17.88 -44.37 11.15
CA ILE A 524 18.39 -43.13 10.53
C ILE A 524 18.14 -41.98 11.51
N GLU A 525 19.22 -41.49 12.13
CA GLU A 525 19.20 -40.36 13.04
C GLU A 525 18.94 -39.06 12.26
N ARG A 526 17.66 -38.70 12.10
CA ARG A 526 17.27 -37.44 11.45
C ARG A 526 17.29 -36.29 12.43
N PHE A 527 18.48 -35.71 12.60
CA PHE A 527 18.72 -34.30 12.92
C PHE A 527 17.62 -33.61 13.75
N GLN A 528 17.75 -33.61 15.08
CA GLN A 528 17.21 -32.54 15.90
C GLN A 528 17.93 -31.22 15.54
N LYS A 529 17.54 -30.61 14.44
CA LYS A 529 17.86 -29.20 14.19
C LYS A 529 17.06 -28.40 15.21
N ILE A 530 17.78 -27.86 16.19
CA ILE A 530 17.30 -26.81 17.08
C ILE A 530 16.81 -25.65 16.21
N GLY A 531 15.51 -25.61 15.95
CA GLY A 531 14.85 -24.44 15.41
C GLY A 531 14.75 -23.40 16.52
N PRO A 532 14.90 -22.10 16.23
CA PRO A 532 14.58 -21.08 17.22
C PRO A 532 13.12 -21.26 17.63
N THR A 533 12.87 -21.31 18.94
CA THR A 533 11.50 -21.30 19.46
C THR A 533 10.77 -20.10 18.87
N LYS A 534 9.65 -20.36 18.21
CA LYS A 534 8.76 -19.26 17.80
C LYS A 534 8.25 -18.64 19.09
N SER A 535 8.81 -17.49 19.47
CA SER A 535 8.22 -16.62 20.49
C SER A 535 6.77 -16.35 20.08
N ILE A 536 5.82 -17.01 20.73
CA ILE A 536 4.39 -16.83 20.49
C ILE A 536 4.12 -15.35 20.81
N ALA A 537 3.63 -14.60 19.82
CA ALA A 537 3.14 -13.25 20.09
C ALA A 537 1.90 -13.39 21.00
N PRO A 538 1.69 -12.51 21.99
CA PRO A 538 0.57 -12.63 22.93
C PRO A 538 -0.73 -12.80 22.14
N SER A 539 -1.39 -13.94 22.34
CA SER A 539 -2.59 -14.30 21.61
C SER A 539 -3.72 -13.35 22.01
N ARG A 540 -4.36 -12.75 21.01
CA ARG A 540 -5.38 -11.72 21.19
C ARG A 540 -6.75 -12.26 20.81
N PHE A 541 -7.74 -12.00 21.65
CA PHE A 541 -9.12 -12.32 21.33
C PHE A 541 -9.66 -11.33 20.30
N LEU A 542 -10.42 -11.84 19.34
CA LEU A 542 -10.99 -11.09 18.24
C LEU A 542 -12.53 -11.17 18.30
N ARG A 543 -13.20 -10.03 18.33
CA ARG A 543 -14.65 -9.92 18.08
C ARG A 543 -14.86 -9.15 16.78
N GLU A 544 -15.79 -9.62 15.95
CA GLU A 544 -16.11 -9.00 14.66
C GLU A 544 -17.55 -8.51 14.64
N ILE A 545 -17.74 -7.30 14.11
CA ILE A 545 -19.05 -6.64 14.01
C ILE A 545 -19.22 -6.16 12.57
N THR A 546 -20.40 -6.36 11.99
CA THR A 546 -20.81 -5.78 10.70
C THR A 546 -21.85 -4.68 10.91
N LEU A 547 -21.80 -3.61 10.09
CA LEU A 547 -22.92 -2.69 9.91
C LEU A 547 -23.33 -2.68 8.43
N GLU A 548 -24.60 -2.94 8.15
CA GLU A 548 -25.18 -3.04 6.82
C GLU A 548 -26.29 -2.00 6.58
N GLU A 549 -27.01 -1.58 7.62
CA GLU A 549 -28.09 -0.57 7.52
C GLU A 549 -27.55 0.87 7.25
N PRO A 550 -27.95 1.54 6.14
CA PRO A 550 -27.57 2.92 5.83
C PRO A 550 -28.24 3.96 6.73
N ILE A 551 -27.53 5.06 7.04
CA ILE A 551 -28.02 6.12 7.96
C ILE A 551 -28.50 7.40 7.26
N ARG A 552 -28.39 7.49 5.93
CA ARG A 552 -28.78 8.67 5.12
C ARG A 552 -30.04 8.45 4.27
N TYR A 553 -30.26 7.23 3.80
CA TYR A 553 -31.33 6.79 2.91
C TYR A 553 -31.76 5.39 3.36
N ARG A 554 -32.91 4.92 2.92
CA ARG A 554 -33.48 3.62 3.34
C ARG A 554 -32.69 2.43 2.80
N PHE A 555 -32.71 1.29 3.52
CA PHE A 555 -32.16 0.03 3.02
C PHE A 555 -32.89 -0.43 1.75
N GLY A 556 -32.16 -1.06 0.81
CA GLY A 556 -32.71 -1.48 -0.49
C GLY A 556 -32.91 -0.34 -1.51
N ASP A 557 -32.27 0.82 -1.32
CA ASP A 557 -32.34 1.95 -2.27
C ASP A 557 -31.83 1.54 -3.68
N PRO A 558 -32.66 1.60 -4.73
CA PRO A 558 -32.28 1.18 -6.09
C PRO A 558 -31.12 1.98 -6.68
N ILE A 559 -30.83 3.19 -6.20
CA ILE A 559 -29.66 3.98 -6.63
C ILE A 559 -28.38 3.50 -5.95
N GLU A 560 -28.45 2.99 -4.72
CA GLU A 560 -27.29 2.30 -4.13
C GLU A 560 -27.02 0.99 -4.87
N GLU A 561 -28.05 0.20 -5.19
CA GLU A 561 -27.87 -1.06 -5.93
C GLU A 561 -27.31 -0.80 -7.34
N TRP A 562 -27.91 0.11 -8.10
CA TRP A 562 -27.43 0.52 -9.43
C TRP A 562 -25.98 1.02 -9.39
N MET A 563 -25.62 1.89 -8.44
CA MET A 563 -24.26 2.40 -8.31
C MET A 563 -23.26 1.29 -7.94
N ASN A 564 -23.62 0.39 -7.02
CA ASN A 564 -22.77 -0.73 -6.61
C ASN A 564 -22.59 -1.77 -7.72
N ASN A 565 -23.61 -1.97 -8.57
CA ASN A 565 -23.56 -2.78 -9.77
C ASN A 565 -22.64 -2.14 -10.83
N LEU A 566 -22.93 -0.89 -11.24
CA LEU A 566 -22.17 -0.11 -12.22
C LEU A 566 -20.68 0.00 -11.85
N LEU A 567 -20.37 0.31 -10.59
CA LEU A 567 -18.99 0.47 -10.12
C LEU A 567 -18.36 -0.82 -9.57
N CYS A 568 -19.09 -1.94 -9.62
CA CYS A 568 -18.68 -3.27 -9.16
C CYS A 568 -18.08 -3.27 -7.74
N LEU A 569 -18.76 -2.58 -6.81
CA LEU A 569 -18.28 -2.36 -5.44
C LEU A 569 -18.57 -3.54 -4.47
N ASN A 570 -19.72 -4.19 -4.65
CA ASN A 570 -20.21 -5.24 -3.74
C ASN A 570 -19.90 -6.67 -4.22
N VAL A 571 -18.88 -6.86 -5.07
CA VAL A 571 -18.63 -8.20 -5.63
C VAL A 571 -17.84 -9.07 -4.67
N MET A 572 -18.43 -10.19 -4.25
CA MET A 572 -17.75 -11.24 -3.51
C MET A 572 -17.08 -12.23 -4.46
N ILE A 573 -15.95 -12.80 -4.05
CA ILE A 573 -15.44 -14.03 -4.67
C ILE A 573 -16.22 -15.18 -4.04
N GLU A 574 -17.06 -15.82 -4.83
CA GLU A 574 -17.72 -17.08 -4.48
C GLU A 574 -16.64 -18.15 -4.22
N PRO A 575 -16.69 -18.89 -3.09
CA PRO A 575 -15.77 -20.01 -2.88
C PRO A 575 -15.98 -21.06 -3.97
N LEU A 576 -14.90 -21.74 -4.39
CA LEU A 576 -14.99 -22.81 -5.39
C LEU A 576 -15.85 -23.95 -4.85
N GLU A 577 -16.99 -24.18 -5.50
CA GLU A 577 -17.98 -25.23 -5.17
C GLU A 577 -17.32 -26.60 -4.96
N ASN A 578 -16.32 -26.90 -5.79
CA ASN A 578 -15.45 -28.07 -5.65
C ASN A 578 -14.00 -27.62 -5.36
N LYS A 579 -13.39 -28.14 -4.29
CA LYS A 579 -11.98 -27.89 -3.94
C LYS A 579 -10.98 -28.48 -4.95
N MET A 580 -11.44 -29.31 -5.89
CA MET A 580 -10.61 -29.91 -6.95
C MET A 580 -10.37 -28.92 -8.10
N CYS A 581 -9.30 -28.12 -7.98
CA CYS A 581 -8.86 -27.23 -9.05
C CYS A 581 -8.07 -28.00 -10.13
N PRO A 582 -8.16 -27.61 -11.42
CA PRO A 582 -7.43 -28.28 -12.51
C PRO A 582 -5.92 -28.03 -12.43
N ILE A 583 -5.11 -29.01 -12.88
CA ILE A 583 -3.65 -28.88 -12.91
C ILE A 583 -3.24 -27.66 -13.76
N PRO A 584 -2.39 -26.73 -13.29
CA PRO A 584 -2.06 -25.49 -13.99
C PRO A 584 -1.62 -25.67 -15.44
N SER A 585 -0.91 -26.75 -15.77
CA SER A 585 -0.47 -27.06 -17.14
C SER A 585 -1.63 -27.18 -18.13
N LYS A 586 -2.81 -27.67 -17.69
CA LYS A 586 -4.02 -27.76 -18.52
C LYS A 586 -4.77 -26.44 -18.67
N CYS A 587 -4.43 -25.41 -17.88
CA CYS A 587 -5.11 -24.12 -17.95
C CYS A 587 -4.56 -23.27 -19.09
N GLU A 588 -5.46 -22.70 -19.87
CA GLU A 588 -5.17 -21.84 -21.03
C GLU A 588 -5.36 -20.36 -20.66
N LEU A 589 -4.63 -19.48 -21.35
CA LEU A 589 -4.72 -18.03 -21.20
C LEU A 589 -5.50 -17.46 -22.39
N TYR A 590 -6.52 -16.65 -22.11
CA TYR A 590 -7.41 -16.04 -23.10
C TYR A 590 -7.24 -14.52 -23.13
N TYR A 591 -7.31 -13.92 -24.31
CA TYR A 591 -7.46 -12.47 -24.46
C TYR A 591 -8.94 -12.09 -24.29
N VAL A 592 -9.21 -11.01 -23.55
CA VAL A 592 -10.59 -10.52 -23.34
C VAL A 592 -10.84 -9.29 -24.19
N ASN A 593 -11.87 -9.36 -25.05
CA ASN A 593 -12.28 -8.21 -25.84
C ASN A 593 -13.00 -7.20 -24.93
N ARG A 594 -12.46 -5.98 -24.84
CA ARG A 594 -12.98 -4.93 -23.95
C ARG A 594 -14.28 -4.32 -24.43
N ASP A 595 -14.52 -4.25 -25.74
CA ASP A 595 -15.77 -3.73 -26.30
C ASP A 595 -16.93 -4.66 -25.93
N ALA A 596 -16.76 -5.97 -26.14
CA ALA A 596 -17.72 -6.98 -25.68
C ALA A 596 -17.89 -7.01 -24.15
N LEU A 597 -16.80 -6.86 -23.39
CA LEU A 597 -16.83 -6.83 -21.92
C LEU A 597 -17.70 -5.69 -21.37
N PHE A 598 -17.51 -4.47 -21.87
CA PHE A 598 -18.16 -3.27 -21.34
C PHE A 598 -19.54 -2.97 -21.96
N SER A 599 -19.99 -3.73 -22.97
CA SER A 599 -21.30 -3.61 -23.65
C SER A 599 -22.57 -3.85 -22.78
N TYR A 600 -22.43 -3.95 -21.46
CA TYR A 600 -23.51 -4.08 -20.47
C TYR A 600 -24.52 -5.22 -20.74
N GLN A 601 -24.06 -6.37 -21.24
CA GLN A 601 -24.86 -7.58 -21.36
C GLN A 601 -24.86 -8.35 -20.04
N ALA A 602 -25.93 -9.08 -19.70
CA ALA A 602 -26.03 -9.80 -18.42
C ALA A 602 -24.87 -10.80 -18.18
N SER A 603 -24.39 -11.46 -19.24
CA SER A 603 -23.22 -12.33 -19.20
C SER A 603 -21.92 -11.54 -19.05
N SER A 604 -21.69 -10.48 -19.85
CA SER A 604 -20.44 -9.70 -19.78
C SER A 604 -20.31 -8.94 -18.44
N GLU A 605 -21.42 -8.45 -17.89
CA GLU A 605 -21.53 -7.82 -16.58
C GLU A 605 -21.25 -8.82 -15.44
N SER A 606 -21.73 -10.07 -15.55
CA SER A 606 -21.38 -11.15 -14.60
C SER A 606 -19.88 -11.48 -14.64
N PHE A 607 -19.29 -11.55 -15.84
CA PHE A 607 -17.84 -11.74 -15.99
C PHE A 607 -17.03 -10.56 -15.43
N LEU A 608 -17.44 -9.32 -15.73
CA LEU A 608 -16.81 -8.10 -15.25
C LEU A 608 -16.84 -8.02 -13.72
N ARG A 609 -17.94 -8.47 -13.09
CA ARG A 609 -18.02 -8.64 -11.64
C ARG A 609 -16.99 -9.66 -11.15
N LYS A 610 -16.99 -10.91 -11.64
CA LYS A 610 -16.02 -11.94 -11.22
C LYS A 610 -14.55 -11.47 -11.39
N LEU A 611 -14.26 -10.77 -12.49
CA LEU A 611 -12.95 -10.20 -12.78
C LEU A 611 -12.58 -9.06 -11.82
N MET A 612 -13.50 -8.14 -11.53
CA MET A 612 -13.26 -7.04 -10.60
C MET A 612 -13.14 -7.53 -9.14
N ALA A 613 -13.91 -8.55 -8.74
CA ALA A 613 -13.77 -9.20 -7.43
C ALA A 613 -12.34 -9.70 -7.18
N LEU A 614 -11.74 -10.30 -8.21
CA LEU A 614 -10.38 -10.82 -8.19
C LEU A 614 -9.30 -9.73 -8.14
N PHE A 615 -9.49 -8.61 -8.86
CA PHE A 615 -8.63 -7.43 -8.70
C PHE A 615 -8.79 -6.78 -7.31
N VAL A 616 -10.01 -6.73 -6.76
CA VAL A 616 -10.29 -6.15 -5.44
C VAL A 616 -9.76 -7.01 -4.28
N SER A 617 -9.74 -8.34 -4.40
CA SER A 617 -9.20 -9.22 -3.34
C SER A 617 -7.67 -9.26 -3.28
N SER A 618 -7.00 -9.08 -4.42
CA SER A 618 -5.54 -9.24 -4.56
C SER A 618 -4.78 -7.98 -4.15
N HIS A 619 -5.24 -6.81 -4.60
CA HIS A 619 -4.62 -5.52 -4.33
C HIS A 619 -5.01 -4.94 -2.96
N TYR A 620 -4.07 -4.25 -2.30
CA TYR A 620 -4.30 -3.65 -0.98
C TYR A 620 -5.25 -2.44 -1.02
N LYS A 621 -5.11 -1.59 -2.05
CA LYS A 621 -6.02 -0.47 -2.33
C LYS A 621 -6.46 -0.51 -3.79
N ASN A 622 -7.73 -0.23 -4.01
CA ASN A 622 -8.35 -0.05 -5.32
C ASN A 622 -9.14 1.26 -5.32
N SER A 623 -9.43 1.79 -6.51
CA SER A 623 -10.35 2.92 -6.70
C SER A 623 -11.30 2.60 -7.86
N PRO A 624 -12.57 3.06 -7.84
CA PRO A 624 -13.46 2.91 -8.99
C PRO A 624 -12.92 3.56 -10.27
N ASN A 625 -12.00 4.52 -10.17
CA ASN A 625 -11.29 5.08 -11.31
C ASN A 625 -10.40 4.04 -12.03
N ASP A 626 -10.01 2.94 -11.37
CA ASP A 626 -9.29 1.82 -11.99
C ASP A 626 -10.16 1.11 -13.03
N LEU A 627 -11.49 1.08 -12.84
CA LEU A 627 -12.44 0.51 -13.79
C LEU A 627 -12.50 1.36 -15.08
N GLN A 628 -12.45 2.68 -14.95
CA GLN A 628 -12.38 3.60 -16.10
C GLN A 628 -11.02 3.53 -16.81
N LEU A 629 -9.92 3.39 -16.06
CA LEU A 629 -8.59 3.14 -16.64
C LEU A 629 -8.59 1.84 -17.45
N LEU A 630 -9.26 0.79 -16.95
CA LEU A 630 -9.35 -0.50 -17.63
C LEU A 630 -10.20 -0.46 -18.91
N SER A 631 -11.32 0.28 -18.89
CA SER A 631 -12.24 0.39 -20.02
C SER A 631 -11.72 1.31 -21.12
N ASP A 632 -11.31 2.53 -20.77
CA ASP A 632 -11.16 3.60 -21.76
C ASP A 632 -9.74 3.64 -22.35
N ALA A 633 -8.72 3.42 -21.52
CA ALA A 633 -7.33 3.69 -21.89
C ALA A 633 -6.81 2.71 -22.96
N PRO A 634 -6.38 3.18 -24.14
CA PRO A 634 -6.15 2.31 -25.30
C PRO A 634 -5.04 1.29 -25.07
N ALA A 635 -3.91 1.71 -24.49
CA ALA A 635 -2.74 0.88 -24.24
C ALA A 635 -2.95 -0.32 -23.31
N HIS A 636 -4.08 -0.41 -22.59
CA HIS A 636 -4.33 -1.50 -21.65
C HIS A 636 -4.88 -2.76 -22.33
N CYS A 637 -4.37 -3.92 -21.94
CA CYS A 637 -4.87 -5.23 -22.39
C CYS A 637 -5.22 -6.14 -21.21
N LEU A 638 -6.20 -7.03 -21.42
CA LEU A 638 -6.68 -8.01 -20.44
C LEU A 638 -6.42 -9.43 -20.92
N PHE A 639 -5.77 -10.21 -20.05
CA PHE A 639 -5.52 -11.63 -20.25
C PHE A 639 -6.04 -12.40 -19.03
N VAL A 640 -6.74 -13.50 -19.26
CA VAL A 640 -7.42 -14.26 -18.19
C VAL A 640 -7.13 -15.75 -18.33
N LEU A 641 -6.64 -16.36 -17.26
CA LEU A 641 -6.38 -17.80 -17.16
C LEU A 641 -7.67 -18.49 -16.67
N LEU A 642 -8.22 -19.35 -17.52
CA LEU A 642 -9.46 -20.07 -17.27
C LEU A 642 -9.18 -21.54 -16.95
N SER A 643 -10.14 -22.17 -16.27
CA SER A 643 -10.26 -23.64 -16.26
C SER A 643 -10.45 -24.16 -17.70
N PRO A 644 -10.02 -25.39 -18.03
CA PRO A 644 -10.46 -26.08 -19.25
C PRO A 644 -11.98 -25.96 -19.43
N ILE A 645 -12.42 -25.58 -20.62
CA ILE A 645 -13.81 -25.33 -20.95
C ILE A 645 -14.43 -26.64 -21.46
N ASN A 646 -15.36 -27.21 -20.69
CA ASN A 646 -16.17 -28.32 -21.14
C ASN A 646 -17.33 -27.78 -21.99
N GLU A 647 -17.28 -27.96 -23.31
CA GLU A 647 -18.29 -27.44 -24.25
C GLU A 647 -19.71 -27.97 -23.97
N GLN A 648 -19.83 -29.12 -23.31
CA GLN A 648 -21.10 -29.72 -22.88
C GLN A 648 -21.78 -28.97 -21.72
N THR A 649 -21.08 -28.08 -21.00
CA THR A 649 -21.64 -27.35 -19.85
C THR A 649 -21.81 -25.87 -20.16
N SER A 650 -23.06 -25.41 -20.27
CA SER A 650 -23.41 -23.98 -20.43
C SER A 650 -23.17 -23.13 -19.15
N LYS A 651 -22.29 -23.55 -18.24
CA LYS A 651 -21.86 -22.78 -17.06
C LYS A 651 -20.65 -21.93 -17.45
N MET A 652 -20.70 -20.63 -17.15
CA MET A 652 -19.60 -19.69 -17.40
C MET A 652 -18.30 -20.17 -16.74
N PRO A 653 -17.15 -20.15 -17.45
CA PRO A 653 -15.88 -20.58 -16.89
C PRO A 653 -15.38 -19.64 -15.78
N ASP A 654 -14.91 -20.21 -14.68
CA ASP A 654 -14.36 -19.45 -13.55
C ASP A 654 -12.93 -18.96 -13.80
N ILE A 655 -12.66 -17.77 -13.27
CA ILE A 655 -11.37 -17.10 -13.41
C ILE A 655 -10.41 -17.59 -12.33
N LEU A 656 -9.30 -18.23 -12.75
CA LEU A 656 -8.24 -18.68 -11.86
C LEU A 656 -7.18 -17.59 -11.63
N CYS A 657 -6.83 -16.87 -12.70
CA CYS A 657 -5.92 -15.72 -12.66
C CYS A 657 -6.31 -14.67 -13.72
N ALA A 658 -6.12 -13.38 -13.42
CA ALA A 658 -6.27 -12.28 -14.37
C ALA A 658 -5.03 -11.40 -14.38
N ILE A 659 -4.62 -10.95 -15.56
CA ILE A 659 -3.47 -10.07 -15.80
C ILE A 659 -3.95 -8.82 -16.56
N GLN A 660 -3.62 -7.65 -16.01
CA GLN A 660 -3.77 -6.36 -16.68
C GLN A 660 -2.39 -5.91 -17.20
N LEU A 661 -2.23 -5.87 -18.52
CA LEU A 661 -1.09 -5.25 -19.17
C LEU A 661 -1.38 -3.78 -19.53
N SER A 662 -0.29 -3.05 -19.77
CA SER A 662 -0.24 -1.72 -20.37
C SER A 662 0.95 -1.73 -21.32
N LEU A 663 0.71 -1.52 -22.62
CA LEU A 663 1.78 -1.19 -23.56
C LEU A 663 2.40 0.15 -23.14
N GLU A 664 3.72 0.29 -23.26
CA GLU A 664 4.49 1.51 -22.93
C GLU A 664 5.69 1.64 -23.88
N GLY A 665 6.07 2.86 -24.25
CA GLY A 665 7.24 3.13 -25.08
C GLY A 665 6.92 3.65 -26.48
N GLU A 666 7.84 3.41 -27.42
CA GLU A 666 7.85 4.01 -28.78
C GLU A 666 7.86 5.56 -28.76
N ILE A 667 8.42 6.14 -27.69
CA ILE A 667 8.46 7.59 -27.47
C ILE A 667 9.47 8.24 -28.42
N SER A 668 9.06 9.31 -29.11
CA SER A 668 9.90 9.95 -30.12
C SER A 668 11.06 10.72 -29.48
N LYS A 669 12.23 10.73 -30.13
CA LYS A 669 13.41 11.41 -29.59
C LYS A 669 13.14 12.90 -29.31
N LYS A 670 12.34 13.57 -30.16
CA LYS A 670 11.93 14.97 -29.97
C LYS A 670 11.13 15.17 -28.68
N SER A 671 10.21 14.25 -28.37
CA SER A 671 9.43 14.25 -27.12
C SER A 671 10.30 13.96 -25.88
N VAL A 672 11.27 13.04 -26.00
CA VAL A 672 12.26 12.75 -24.95
C VAL A 672 13.17 13.96 -24.66
N ASP A 673 13.83 14.50 -25.68
CA ASP A 673 14.75 15.64 -25.57
C ASP A 673 14.00 16.88 -25.01
N LYS A 674 12.75 17.10 -25.44
CA LYS A 674 11.87 18.17 -24.91
C LYS A 674 11.51 17.94 -23.43
N ALA A 675 11.08 16.74 -23.05
CA ALA A 675 10.71 16.41 -21.67
C ALA A 675 11.89 16.58 -20.69
N PHE A 676 13.10 16.21 -21.11
CA PHE A 676 14.33 16.51 -20.35
C PHE A 676 14.56 18.02 -20.22
N SER A 677 14.41 18.80 -21.29
CA SER A 677 14.61 20.26 -21.25
C SER A 677 13.58 21.00 -20.37
N GLU A 678 12.33 20.54 -20.33
CA GLU A 678 11.28 21.14 -19.50
C GLU A 678 11.23 20.57 -18.06
N GLY A 679 11.96 19.48 -17.79
CA GLY A 679 11.90 18.76 -16.51
C GLY A 679 10.54 18.09 -16.22
N LYS A 680 9.66 17.97 -17.22
CA LYS A 680 8.28 17.48 -17.07
C LYS A 680 8.15 16.03 -17.54
N ARG A 681 7.44 15.23 -16.77
CA ARG A 681 6.98 13.90 -17.20
C ARG A 681 5.65 14.05 -17.92
N ASN A 682 5.53 13.49 -19.12
CA ASN A 682 4.23 13.32 -19.77
C ASN A 682 3.41 12.24 -19.03
N ALA A 683 2.08 12.27 -19.17
CA ALA A 683 1.21 11.23 -18.63
C ALA A 683 1.28 9.95 -19.48
N GLY A 684 0.88 8.81 -18.90
CA GLY A 684 0.93 7.50 -19.56
C GLY A 684 2.10 6.64 -19.06
N ASP A 685 3.20 6.64 -19.81
CA ASP A 685 4.32 5.69 -19.74
C ASP A 685 5.15 5.78 -18.44
N LEU A 686 4.94 4.87 -17.49
CA LEU A 686 5.66 4.91 -16.21
C LEU A 686 7.10 4.44 -16.34
N ILE A 687 7.35 3.31 -17.00
CA ILE A 687 8.68 2.69 -17.04
C ILE A 687 9.64 3.51 -17.93
N PRO A 688 9.28 3.90 -19.17
CA PRO A 688 10.09 4.79 -20.00
C PRO A 688 10.51 6.09 -19.30
N TRP A 689 9.59 6.86 -18.71
CA TRP A 689 9.92 8.12 -18.04
C TRP A 689 10.69 7.94 -16.73
N THR A 690 10.45 6.85 -15.98
CA THR A 690 11.19 6.61 -14.72
C THR A 690 12.63 6.18 -14.98
N LEU A 691 12.86 5.31 -15.97
CA LEU A 691 14.20 4.79 -16.25
C LEU A 691 15.05 5.80 -17.02
N SER A 692 14.52 6.48 -18.03
CA SER A 692 15.23 7.57 -18.71
C SER A 692 15.64 8.68 -17.73
N GLN A 693 14.78 9.08 -16.79
CA GLN A 693 15.17 10.07 -15.78
C GLN A 693 16.24 9.57 -14.80
N HIS A 694 16.30 8.26 -14.49
CA HIS A 694 17.24 7.71 -13.50
C HIS A 694 18.56 7.17 -14.06
N PHE A 695 18.64 6.92 -15.37
CA PHE A 695 19.85 6.49 -16.09
C PHE A 695 20.33 7.52 -17.14
N GLN A 696 19.55 8.58 -17.41
CA GLN A 696 19.80 9.60 -18.44
C GLN A 696 19.99 9.03 -19.86
N ASP A 697 19.31 7.92 -20.16
CA ASP A 697 19.33 7.29 -21.47
C ASP A 697 18.16 7.76 -22.37
N ASN A 698 18.51 8.27 -23.55
CA ASN A 698 17.56 8.71 -24.58
C ASN A 698 17.20 7.57 -25.56
N ASN A 699 17.79 6.37 -25.43
CA ASN A 699 17.49 5.20 -26.27
C ASN A 699 16.39 4.32 -25.68
N PHE A 700 16.41 4.03 -24.37
CA PHE A 700 15.42 3.18 -23.72
C PHE A 700 13.96 3.59 -23.99
N PRO A 701 13.54 4.87 -23.98
CA PRO A 701 12.16 5.26 -24.28
C PRO A 701 11.67 4.93 -25.70
N LYS A 702 12.58 4.70 -26.64
CA LYS A 702 12.25 4.30 -28.02
C LYS A 702 11.82 2.83 -28.10
N LEU A 703 12.23 2.01 -27.14
CA LEU A 703 11.92 0.58 -27.12
C LEU A 703 10.44 0.40 -26.78
N SER A 704 9.72 -0.38 -27.60
CA SER A 704 8.37 -0.84 -27.29
C SER A 704 8.40 -1.93 -26.23
N GLY A 705 7.58 -1.83 -25.19
CA GLY A 705 7.49 -2.84 -24.13
C GLY A 705 6.11 -2.88 -23.51
N ALA A 706 5.91 -3.80 -22.55
CA ALA A 706 4.66 -3.85 -21.80
C ALA A 706 4.89 -3.98 -20.29
N ARG A 707 4.15 -3.19 -19.54
CA ARG A 707 4.09 -3.17 -18.09
C ARG A 707 2.94 -4.05 -17.61
N VAL A 708 3.23 -5.08 -16.80
CA VAL A 708 2.20 -5.73 -15.99
C VAL A 708 1.80 -4.76 -14.89
N VAL A 709 0.57 -4.25 -14.99
CA VAL A 709 -0.01 -3.29 -14.06
C VAL A 709 -0.62 -4.04 -12.87
N ARG A 710 -1.28 -5.17 -13.14
CA ARG A 710 -1.90 -6.03 -12.14
C ARG A 710 -1.74 -7.49 -12.54
N ILE A 711 -1.49 -8.34 -11.55
CA ILE A 711 -1.63 -9.80 -11.65
C ILE A 711 -2.36 -10.28 -10.41
N ALA A 712 -3.46 -10.97 -10.61
CA ALA A 712 -4.38 -11.37 -9.56
C ALA A 712 -4.70 -12.86 -9.70
N THR A 713 -4.34 -13.65 -8.70
CA THR A 713 -4.73 -15.06 -8.54
C THR A 713 -5.76 -15.18 -7.42
N ARG A 714 -6.74 -16.08 -7.52
CA ARG A 714 -7.71 -16.28 -6.42
C ARG A 714 -6.98 -16.58 -5.09
N PRO A 715 -7.38 -15.98 -3.95
CA PRO A 715 -6.68 -16.17 -2.68
C PRO A 715 -6.54 -17.64 -2.28
N ASP A 716 -7.61 -18.42 -2.47
CA ASP A 716 -7.75 -19.84 -2.16
C ASP A 716 -6.65 -20.72 -2.80
N ILE A 717 -6.14 -20.31 -3.97
CA ILE A 717 -5.20 -21.09 -4.79
C ILE A 717 -3.82 -20.44 -4.93
N PHE A 718 -3.53 -19.40 -4.14
CA PHE A 718 -2.35 -18.53 -4.27
C PHE A 718 -0.99 -19.26 -4.29
N ARG A 719 -0.92 -20.49 -3.73
CA ARG A 719 0.31 -21.30 -3.67
C ARG A 719 0.46 -22.34 -4.79
N MET A 720 -0.53 -22.52 -5.67
CA MET A 720 -0.56 -23.59 -6.68
C MET A 720 0.14 -23.24 -8.01
N GLY A 721 0.63 -22.02 -8.21
CA GLY A 721 1.45 -21.67 -9.38
C GLY A 721 0.70 -21.14 -10.61
N TYR A 722 -0.63 -20.95 -10.57
CA TYR A 722 -1.39 -20.36 -11.68
C TYR A 722 -0.83 -19.00 -12.15
N GLY A 723 -0.33 -18.18 -11.22
CA GLY A 723 0.29 -16.89 -11.55
C GLY A 723 1.62 -16.99 -12.30
N THR A 724 2.43 -18.04 -12.08
CA THR A 724 3.64 -18.27 -12.89
C THR A 724 3.27 -18.84 -14.26
N ARG A 725 2.33 -19.82 -14.31
CA ARG A 725 1.80 -20.36 -15.57
C ARG A 725 1.21 -19.28 -16.49
N ALA A 726 0.45 -18.33 -15.94
CA ALA A 726 -0.12 -17.23 -16.70
C ALA A 726 0.96 -16.26 -17.24
N LEU A 727 2.07 -16.05 -16.51
CA LEU A 727 3.21 -15.26 -17.01
C LEU A 727 4.04 -16.02 -18.06
N GLU A 728 4.18 -17.35 -17.93
CA GLU A 728 4.86 -18.21 -18.90
C GLU A 728 4.12 -18.24 -20.24
N LEU A 729 2.79 -18.38 -20.22
CA LEU A 729 1.94 -18.31 -21.43
C LEU A 729 1.95 -16.91 -22.06
N LEU A 730 1.91 -15.85 -21.23
CA LEU A 730 1.98 -14.46 -21.70
C LEU A 730 3.35 -14.16 -22.35
N GLU A 731 4.44 -14.67 -21.78
CA GLU A 731 5.77 -14.55 -22.40
C GLU A 731 5.84 -15.31 -23.72
N ALA A 732 5.43 -16.59 -23.75
CA ALA A 732 5.42 -17.42 -24.95
C ALA A 732 4.54 -16.83 -26.08
N TYR A 733 3.48 -16.11 -25.72
CA TYR A 733 2.68 -15.32 -26.65
C TYR A 733 3.46 -14.16 -27.28
N TYR A 734 4.08 -13.28 -26.47
CA TYR A 734 4.88 -12.16 -26.98
C TYR A 734 6.26 -12.54 -27.53
N SER A 735 6.69 -13.81 -27.39
CA SER A 735 7.82 -14.40 -28.10
C SER A 735 7.39 -15.26 -29.32
N ASN A 736 6.16 -15.09 -29.81
CA ASN A 736 5.62 -15.74 -31.02
C ASN A 736 5.71 -17.29 -30.99
N GLN A 737 5.77 -17.91 -29.81
CA GLN A 737 5.87 -19.38 -29.64
C GLN A 737 4.50 -20.08 -29.66
N ILE A 738 3.41 -19.31 -29.64
CA ILE A 738 2.01 -19.80 -29.57
C ILE A 738 1.22 -19.53 -30.86
N THR A 739 1.68 -18.61 -31.72
CA THR A 739 0.98 -18.24 -32.95
C THR A 739 1.30 -19.19 -34.09
N ASN A 740 0.33 -19.98 -34.54
CA ASN A 740 0.38 -20.60 -35.87
C ASN A 740 0.39 -19.49 -36.93
N LEU A 741 1.33 -19.55 -37.87
CA LEU A 741 1.52 -18.53 -38.90
C LEU A 741 0.80 -18.86 -40.23
N GLU A 742 0.05 -19.96 -40.28
CA GLU A 742 -0.42 -20.59 -41.53
C GLU A 742 -1.87 -20.24 -41.92
N GLU A 743 -2.65 -19.61 -41.02
CA GLU A 743 -4.02 -19.15 -41.30
C GLU A 743 -4.10 -17.62 -41.49
N GLU A 744 -3.73 -17.11 -42.67
CA GLU A 744 -4.15 -15.77 -43.10
C GLU A 744 -5.66 -15.77 -43.45
N ILE A 745 -6.50 -15.75 -42.42
CA ILE A 745 -7.96 -15.63 -42.59
C ILE A 745 -8.29 -14.26 -43.20
N ASN A 746 -8.86 -14.25 -44.41
CA ASN A 746 -9.36 -13.05 -45.08
C ASN A 746 -10.41 -12.32 -44.22
N ILE A 747 -10.02 -11.22 -43.58
CA ILE A 747 -10.95 -10.38 -42.78
C ILE A 747 -11.74 -9.43 -43.71
N GLU A 748 -12.50 -10.00 -44.63
CA GLU A 748 -13.47 -9.27 -45.44
C GLU A 748 -14.78 -9.02 -44.67
N LYS A 749 -14.80 -7.93 -43.89
CA LYS A 749 -15.99 -7.07 -43.64
C LYS A 749 -17.33 -7.72 -43.23
N ASN A 750 -17.36 -8.86 -42.52
CA ASN A 750 -18.58 -9.30 -41.82
C ASN A 750 -18.90 -8.40 -40.60
N GLN A 751 -19.45 -7.20 -40.85
CA GLN A 751 -19.72 -6.17 -39.82
C GLN A 751 -20.86 -6.51 -38.83
N ASN A 752 -21.55 -7.66 -39.01
CA ASN A 752 -22.71 -8.06 -38.21
C ASN A 752 -22.47 -9.27 -37.28
N GLU A 753 -21.27 -9.84 -37.24
CA GLU A 753 -20.98 -10.93 -36.29
C GLU A 753 -20.84 -10.42 -34.86
N LYS A 754 -21.46 -11.12 -33.90
CA LYS A 754 -21.37 -10.77 -32.48
C LYS A 754 -19.94 -10.93 -31.98
N ILE A 755 -19.31 -9.81 -31.64
CA ILE A 755 -17.95 -9.76 -31.08
C ILE A 755 -17.87 -10.70 -29.86
N SER A 756 -17.03 -11.75 -29.96
CA SER A 756 -16.81 -12.69 -28.85
C SER A 756 -16.14 -11.98 -27.67
N LEU A 757 -16.59 -12.29 -26.46
CA LEU A 757 -15.97 -11.84 -25.20
C LEU A 757 -14.53 -12.36 -25.04
N PHE A 758 -14.24 -13.54 -25.61
CA PHE A 758 -12.96 -14.23 -25.50
C PHE A 758 -12.34 -14.49 -26.87
N THR A 759 -11.01 -14.36 -26.94
CA THR A 759 -10.21 -14.74 -28.11
C THR A 759 -9.08 -15.66 -27.65
N LYS A 760 -8.93 -16.83 -28.28
CA LYS A 760 -7.75 -17.70 -28.10
C LYS A 760 -6.50 -16.98 -28.58
N LEU A 761 -5.39 -17.12 -27.86
CA LEU A 761 -4.13 -16.45 -28.18
C LEU A 761 -3.54 -16.89 -29.53
N GLU A 762 -3.74 -18.15 -29.90
CA GLU A 762 -3.39 -18.74 -31.20
C GLU A 762 -3.92 -17.88 -32.38
N LYS A 763 -5.11 -17.28 -32.22
CA LYS A 763 -5.82 -16.50 -33.26
C LYS A 763 -5.52 -15.00 -33.24
N ARG A 764 -4.60 -14.50 -32.39
CA ARG A 764 -4.30 -13.06 -32.27
C ARG A 764 -2.81 -12.79 -32.43
N LYS A 765 -2.40 -12.13 -33.52
CA LYS A 765 -1.01 -11.67 -33.68
C LYS A 765 -0.60 -10.71 -32.53
N PRO A 766 0.51 -10.96 -31.82
CA PRO A 766 0.99 -10.09 -30.74
C PRO A 766 1.62 -8.80 -31.27
N GLU A 767 1.68 -7.80 -30.40
CA GLU A 767 2.49 -6.60 -30.55
C GLU A 767 4.00 -6.89 -30.40
N ASN A 768 4.87 -6.20 -31.13
CA ASN A 768 6.32 -6.43 -31.12
C ASN A 768 7.00 -5.82 -29.88
N LEU A 769 7.21 -6.62 -28.82
CA LEU A 769 7.74 -6.14 -27.55
C LEU A 769 9.21 -6.52 -27.29
N HIS A 770 10.00 -5.56 -26.78
CA HIS A 770 11.41 -5.72 -26.41
C HIS A 770 11.59 -6.17 -24.96
N TYR A 771 10.69 -5.75 -24.07
CA TYR A 771 10.75 -6.05 -22.64
C TYR A 771 9.36 -6.20 -22.02
N LEU A 772 9.30 -7.03 -20.98
CA LEU A 772 8.22 -7.02 -19.99
C LEU A 772 8.72 -6.35 -18.72
N GLY A 773 7.93 -5.43 -18.18
CA GLY A 773 8.22 -4.68 -16.96
C GLY A 773 7.14 -4.83 -15.90
N VAL A 774 7.49 -4.62 -14.64
CA VAL A 774 6.55 -4.65 -13.51
C VAL A 774 6.82 -3.47 -12.58
N SER A 775 5.79 -2.96 -11.92
CA SER A 775 5.90 -1.88 -10.92
C SER A 775 4.99 -2.17 -9.73
N PHE A 776 5.56 -2.50 -8.57
CA PHE A 776 4.79 -2.98 -7.40
C PHE A 776 5.36 -2.50 -6.06
N GLY A 777 4.59 -2.65 -4.99
CA GLY A 777 5.02 -2.41 -3.61
C GLY A 777 5.96 -3.51 -3.11
N LEU A 778 7.16 -3.12 -2.70
CA LEU A 778 8.27 -4.04 -2.41
C LEU A 778 8.01 -4.90 -1.17
N THR A 779 7.56 -6.14 -1.39
CA THR A 779 7.46 -7.18 -0.36
C THR A 779 8.30 -8.40 -0.70
N LEU A 780 8.77 -9.12 0.32
CA LEU A 780 9.59 -10.33 0.14
C LEU A 780 8.85 -11.44 -0.62
N GLN A 781 7.52 -11.49 -0.54
CA GLN A 781 6.69 -12.46 -1.26
C GLN A 781 6.64 -12.15 -2.76
N LEU A 782 6.31 -10.91 -3.13
CA LEU A 782 6.26 -10.49 -4.54
C LEU A 782 7.64 -10.47 -5.19
N LEU A 783 8.68 -10.04 -4.47
CA LEU A 783 10.06 -10.08 -4.97
C LEU A 783 10.50 -11.52 -5.32
N LYS A 784 10.16 -12.51 -4.48
CA LYS A 784 10.45 -13.93 -4.74
C LYS A 784 9.62 -14.48 -5.90
N PHE A 785 8.37 -14.05 -6.07
CA PHE A 785 7.54 -14.39 -7.22
C PHE A 785 8.16 -13.88 -8.53
N TRP A 786 8.49 -12.60 -8.62
CA TRP A 786 9.08 -12.01 -9.82
C TRP A 786 10.49 -12.54 -10.14
N LYS A 787 11.35 -12.79 -9.13
CA LYS A 787 12.65 -13.44 -9.34
C LYS A 787 12.52 -14.90 -9.81
N LYS A 788 11.51 -15.67 -9.36
CA LYS A 788 11.20 -16.99 -9.95
C LYS A 788 10.82 -16.87 -11.42
N SER A 789 10.03 -15.85 -11.78
CA SER A 789 9.65 -15.51 -13.16
C SER A 789 10.76 -14.80 -13.97
N LYS A 790 12.03 -14.92 -13.55
CA LYS A 790 13.25 -14.38 -14.19
C LYS A 790 13.29 -12.85 -14.40
N TYR A 791 12.48 -12.06 -13.69
CA TYR A 791 12.61 -10.59 -13.72
C TYR A 791 13.82 -10.14 -12.88
N LYS A 792 14.60 -9.17 -13.39
CA LYS A 792 15.74 -8.55 -12.70
C LYS A 792 15.34 -7.17 -12.14
N PRO A 793 15.69 -6.81 -10.88
CA PRO A 793 15.35 -5.52 -10.31
C PRO A 793 16.25 -4.41 -10.86
N VAL A 794 15.64 -3.27 -11.21
CA VAL A 794 16.32 -2.14 -11.90
C VAL A 794 16.15 -0.82 -11.16
N TYR A 795 15.08 -0.63 -10.39
CA TYR A 795 14.88 0.60 -9.63
C TYR A 795 14.03 0.37 -8.36
N ILE A 796 14.39 1.03 -7.26
CA ILE A 796 13.58 1.12 -6.04
C ILE A 796 13.49 2.59 -5.63
N ARG A 797 12.26 3.08 -5.39
CA ARG A 797 11.99 4.45 -4.97
C ARG A 797 12.41 4.68 -3.51
N LEU A 798 13.22 5.71 -3.24
CA LEU A 798 13.73 6.02 -1.89
C LEU A 798 12.62 6.44 -0.91
N THR A 799 11.60 7.17 -1.37
CA THR A 799 10.42 7.50 -0.56
C THR A 799 9.41 6.35 -0.61
N PRO A 800 8.95 5.79 0.53
CA PRO A 800 7.82 4.88 0.54
C PRO A 800 6.54 5.57 0.06
N ASN A 801 5.55 4.78 -0.34
CA ASN A 801 4.20 5.26 -0.62
C ASN A 801 3.42 5.41 0.69
N GLU A 802 2.92 6.61 0.99
CA GLU A 802 2.17 6.94 2.22
C GLU A 802 1.02 5.97 2.50
N ILE A 803 0.34 5.49 1.44
CA ILE A 803 -0.83 4.60 1.52
C ILE A 803 -0.46 3.18 1.95
N THR A 804 0.69 2.65 1.51
CA THR A 804 1.07 1.24 1.76
C THR A 804 2.22 1.07 2.74
N GLY A 805 2.97 2.14 3.03
CA GLY A 805 4.25 2.07 3.75
C GLY A 805 5.38 1.42 2.93
N GLU A 806 5.09 0.93 1.73
CA GLU A 806 6.02 0.15 0.90
C GLU A 806 6.71 1.04 -0.14
N HIS A 807 7.95 0.68 -0.48
CA HIS A 807 8.71 1.34 -1.54
C HIS A 807 8.32 0.75 -2.90
N THR A 808 8.15 1.59 -3.92
CA THR A 808 7.87 1.10 -5.29
C THR A 808 9.13 0.49 -5.89
N CYS A 809 9.05 -0.75 -6.35
CA CYS A 809 10.11 -1.46 -7.08
C CYS A 809 9.70 -1.64 -8.55
N ILE A 810 10.63 -1.38 -9.47
CA ILE A 810 10.53 -1.70 -10.89
C ILE A 810 11.52 -2.83 -11.21
N MET A 811 11.01 -3.88 -11.85
CA MET A 811 11.81 -5.00 -12.36
C MET A 811 11.52 -5.20 -13.86
N LEU A 812 12.53 -5.61 -14.62
CA LEU A 812 12.45 -5.83 -16.06
C LEU A 812 12.82 -7.26 -16.45
N ARG A 813 12.36 -7.68 -17.63
CA ARG A 813 12.80 -8.91 -18.32
C ARG A 813 12.89 -8.61 -19.83
N LYS A 814 14.07 -8.84 -20.43
CA LYS A 814 14.26 -8.78 -21.90
C LYS A 814 13.51 -9.94 -22.55
N LEU A 815 12.79 -9.69 -23.63
CA LEU A 815 12.20 -10.73 -24.48
C LEU A 815 13.22 -11.20 -25.53
N PRO A 816 13.21 -12.48 -25.94
CA PRO A 816 14.27 -13.04 -26.79
C PRO A 816 14.15 -12.70 -28.29
N ASN A 817 12.99 -12.18 -28.74
CA ASN A 817 12.56 -12.30 -30.14
C ASN A 817 13.05 -11.24 -31.14
N LEU A 818 13.71 -10.18 -30.69
CA LEU A 818 14.06 -9.06 -31.57
C LEU A 818 15.57 -9.02 -31.82
N GLN A 819 15.94 -8.96 -33.10
CA GLN A 819 17.32 -8.97 -33.63
C GLN A 819 18.15 -7.71 -33.27
N ILE A 820 17.69 -6.93 -32.29
CA ILE A 820 18.52 -5.90 -31.67
C ILE A 820 19.64 -6.61 -30.90
N GLU A 821 20.85 -6.10 -31.12
CA GLU A 821 22.16 -6.69 -30.85
C GLU A 821 22.34 -7.36 -29.47
N LYS A 822 23.48 -8.04 -29.31
CA LYS A 822 23.97 -8.65 -28.06
C LYS A 822 24.20 -7.63 -26.91
N ASN A 823 23.70 -6.41 -27.03
CA ASN A 823 23.74 -5.37 -26.00
C ASN A 823 22.92 -5.80 -24.77
N GLU A 824 23.65 -6.08 -23.70
CA GLU A 824 23.18 -6.52 -22.38
C GLU A 824 22.64 -5.35 -21.54
N TRP A 825 21.82 -4.49 -22.14
CA TRP A 825 21.36 -3.23 -21.54
C TRP A 825 20.61 -3.41 -20.19
N VAL A 826 19.85 -4.51 -20.03
CA VAL A 826 19.23 -4.87 -18.74
C VAL A 826 20.29 -5.18 -17.67
N GLU A 827 21.37 -5.85 -18.05
CA GLU A 827 22.45 -6.28 -17.13
C GLU A 827 23.23 -5.04 -16.66
N ASN A 828 23.53 -4.11 -17.58
CA ASN A 828 24.13 -2.80 -17.27
C ASN A 828 23.26 -1.98 -16.29
N PHE A 829 21.95 -1.92 -16.52
CA PHE A 829 21.02 -1.25 -15.59
C PHE A 829 20.95 -1.95 -14.22
N VAL A 830 21.02 -3.28 -14.17
CA VAL A 830 21.07 -4.06 -12.91
C VAL A 830 22.40 -3.84 -12.17
N ALA A 831 23.52 -3.72 -12.88
CA ALA A 831 24.83 -3.44 -12.28
C ALA A 831 24.89 -2.06 -11.63
N ASP A 832 24.44 -1.00 -12.32
CA ASP A 832 24.36 0.33 -11.72
C ASP A 832 23.31 0.41 -10.60
N PHE A 833 22.15 -0.25 -10.77
CA PHE A 833 21.17 -0.39 -9.70
C PHE A 833 21.77 -1.04 -8.46
N LYS A 834 22.55 -2.12 -8.60
CA LYS A 834 23.22 -2.81 -7.50
C LYS A 834 24.21 -1.88 -6.79
N ARG A 835 25.07 -1.19 -7.56
CA ARG A 835 26.01 -0.17 -7.06
C ARG A 835 25.30 0.92 -6.24
N ARG A 836 24.21 1.46 -6.77
CA ARG A 836 23.40 2.52 -6.12
C ARG A 836 22.65 2.00 -4.89
N PHE A 837 22.09 0.80 -4.96
CA PHE A 837 21.39 0.18 -3.83
C PHE A 837 22.33 -0.08 -2.65
N ILE A 838 23.54 -0.60 -2.90
CA ILE A 838 24.60 -0.75 -1.88
C ILE A 838 24.93 0.60 -1.23
N SER A 839 25.01 1.68 -2.00
CA SER A 839 25.26 3.03 -1.47
C SER A 839 24.06 3.69 -0.78
N LEU A 840 22.84 3.14 -0.94
CA LEU A 840 21.61 3.68 -0.36
C LEU A 840 21.08 2.87 0.84
N LEU A 841 21.65 1.70 1.12
CA LEU A 841 21.22 0.81 2.21
C LEU A 841 21.28 1.44 3.61
N SER A 842 22.19 2.40 3.85
CA SER A 842 22.35 3.12 5.11
C SER A 842 21.36 4.28 5.32
N TYR A 843 20.63 4.69 4.27
CA TYR A 843 19.65 5.78 4.32
C TYR A 843 18.24 5.21 4.61
N ASN A 844 17.21 5.61 3.84
CA ASN A 844 15.83 5.13 4.02
C ASN A 844 15.67 3.60 3.99
N PHE A 845 16.60 2.88 3.35
CA PHE A 845 16.60 1.42 3.26
C PHE A 845 17.20 0.72 4.50
N ARG A 846 17.64 1.46 5.53
CA ARG A 846 18.01 0.91 6.86
C ARG A 846 16.83 0.23 7.58
N ILE A 847 15.60 0.49 7.12
CA ILE A 847 14.36 -0.14 7.64
C ILE A 847 14.09 -1.51 6.95
N PHE A 848 14.86 -1.88 5.91
CA PHE A 848 14.64 -3.13 5.18
C PHE A 848 15.24 -4.33 5.92
N SER A 849 14.43 -5.37 6.15
CA SER A 849 14.91 -6.59 6.78
C SER A 849 16.03 -7.25 5.96
N PRO A 850 17.03 -7.89 6.61
CA PRO A 850 18.19 -8.45 5.92
C PRO A 850 17.78 -9.52 4.90
N ALA A 851 16.70 -10.26 5.15
CA ALA A 851 16.13 -11.22 4.21
C ALA A 851 15.58 -10.57 2.93
N LEU A 852 15.09 -9.32 2.99
CA LEU A 852 14.69 -8.54 1.82
C LEU A 852 15.92 -7.99 1.10
N SER A 853 16.83 -7.33 1.82
CA SER A 853 18.04 -6.71 1.26
C SER A 853 18.94 -7.72 0.55
N LEU A 854 19.18 -8.90 1.16
CA LEU A 854 19.88 -10.01 0.50
C LEU A 854 19.10 -10.56 -0.71
N SER A 855 17.77 -10.68 -0.60
CA SER A 855 16.92 -11.16 -1.72
C SER A 855 16.85 -10.16 -2.87
N ILE A 856 17.23 -8.89 -2.69
CA ILE A 856 17.42 -7.90 -3.77
C ILE A 856 18.81 -8.12 -4.39
N LEU A 857 19.87 -8.12 -3.57
CA LEU A 857 21.28 -8.21 -3.98
C LEU A 857 21.68 -9.53 -4.66
N ASP A 858 20.96 -10.64 -4.44
CA ASP A 858 21.17 -11.94 -5.12
C ASP A 858 20.95 -11.84 -6.64
N SER A 859 22.00 -11.43 -7.37
CA SER A 859 21.98 -11.13 -8.82
C SER A 859 22.69 -12.20 -9.64
N LYS A 860 22.13 -13.41 -9.68
CA LYS A 860 22.64 -14.52 -10.50
C LYS A 860 22.81 -14.10 -11.97
N GLY A 861 24.04 -14.10 -12.46
CA GLY A 861 24.39 -13.88 -13.87
C GLY A 861 25.54 -12.89 -14.09
N ILE A 862 25.66 -11.86 -13.25
CA ILE A 862 26.70 -10.83 -13.42
C ILE A 862 28.00 -11.31 -12.77
N LYS A 863 28.94 -11.79 -13.57
CA LYS A 863 30.34 -11.97 -13.13
C LYS A 863 31.08 -10.64 -13.32
N GLN A 864 31.46 -10.00 -12.22
CA GLN A 864 32.47 -8.95 -12.26
C GLN A 864 33.87 -9.57 -12.15
N GLU A 865 34.88 -8.84 -12.60
CA GLU A 865 36.28 -9.24 -12.42
C GLU A 865 36.67 -9.19 -10.94
N SER A 866 37.43 -10.20 -10.50
CA SER A 866 37.93 -10.30 -9.13
C SER A 866 38.96 -9.20 -8.83
N ILE A 867 38.93 -8.66 -7.61
CA ILE A 867 39.86 -7.61 -7.18
C ILE A 867 41.32 -8.07 -7.26
N ASN A 868 42.17 -7.28 -7.93
CA ASN A 868 43.62 -7.53 -8.02
C ASN A 868 44.33 -7.02 -6.75
N ALA A 869 45.50 -7.57 -6.40
CA ALA A 869 46.32 -7.14 -5.25
C ALA A 869 46.60 -5.62 -5.26
N ASN A 870 46.89 -5.04 -6.42
CA ASN A 870 47.11 -3.60 -6.56
C ASN A 870 45.82 -2.78 -6.34
N GLU A 871 44.64 -3.30 -6.70
CA GLU A 871 43.37 -2.66 -6.35
C GLU A 871 43.09 -2.78 -4.84
N LEU A 872 43.42 -3.91 -4.22
CA LEU A 872 43.20 -4.14 -2.79
C LEU A 872 43.93 -3.09 -1.93
N LEU A 873 45.17 -2.72 -2.32
CA LEU A 873 45.97 -1.70 -1.65
C LEU A 873 45.45 -0.26 -1.84
N ILE A 874 44.55 -0.02 -2.80
CA ILE A 874 43.82 1.26 -2.94
C ILE A 874 42.69 1.37 -1.90
N PHE A 875 42.11 0.24 -1.49
CA PHE A 875 41.01 0.20 -0.51
C PHE A 875 41.46 -0.05 0.94
N PHE A 876 42.61 -0.70 1.15
CA PHE A 876 43.15 -1.03 2.47
C PHE A 876 44.67 -0.80 2.52
N SER A 877 45.14 -0.03 3.50
CA SER A 877 46.57 0.08 3.75
C SER A 877 47.15 -1.20 4.38
N HIS A 878 48.48 -1.34 4.37
CA HIS A 878 49.14 -2.43 5.10
C HIS A 878 48.85 -2.44 6.61
N TYR A 879 48.48 -1.30 7.21
CA TYR A 879 48.03 -1.23 8.60
C TYR A 879 46.61 -1.81 8.77
N ASP A 880 45.73 -1.58 7.80
CA ASP A 880 44.35 -2.09 7.82
C ASP A 880 44.32 -3.61 7.61
N LEU A 881 45.18 -4.12 6.73
CA LEU A 881 45.40 -5.56 6.53
C LEU A 881 45.94 -6.22 7.82
N LYS A 882 46.86 -5.57 8.54
CA LYS A 882 47.29 -6.03 9.87
C LYS A 882 46.15 -5.98 10.90
N ARG A 883 45.30 -4.95 10.91
CA ARG A 883 44.10 -4.90 11.78
C ARG A 883 43.12 -6.03 11.47
N ILE A 884 42.86 -6.33 10.19
CA ILE A 884 42.06 -7.49 9.75
C ILE A 884 42.65 -8.80 10.30
N GLN A 885 43.97 -8.99 10.15
CA GLN A 885 44.67 -10.19 10.61
C GLN A 885 44.56 -10.38 12.13
N SER A 886 44.95 -9.37 12.91
CA SER A 886 44.88 -9.41 14.38
C SER A 886 43.45 -9.55 14.92
N TYR A 887 42.45 -8.96 14.26
CA TYR A 887 41.04 -9.17 14.59
C TYR A 887 40.59 -10.61 14.31
N SER A 888 41.03 -11.21 13.18
CA SER A 888 40.74 -12.60 12.85
C SER A 888 41.31 -13.59 13.88
N GLN A 889 42.44 -13.23 14.49
CA GLN A 889 43.12 -13.94 15.58
C GLN A 889 42.50 -13.67 16.98
N ASN A 890 41.45 -12.84 17.07
CA ASN A 890 40.82 -12.36 18.31
C ASN A 890 41.74 -11.52 19.23
N LEU A 891 42.78 -10.87 18.69
CA LEU A 891 43.73 -10.05 19.47
C LEU A 891 43.27 -8.58 19.67
N ILE A 892 42.18 -8.17 19.01
CA ILE A 892 41.70 -6.77 18.97
C ILE A 892 40.18 -6.76 19.13
N ASP A 893 39.65 -5.74 19.81
CA ASP A 893 38.21 -5.52 19.94
C ASP A 893 37.52 -5.08 18.65
N TYR A 894 36.26 -5.51 18.50
CA TYR A 894 35.36 -5.16 17.39
C TYR A 894 35.27 -3.65 17.09
N GLN A 895 35.41 -2.79 18.10
CA GLN A 895 35.31 -1.33 17.93
C GLN A 895 36.44 -0.75 17.07
N ILE A 896 37.65 -1.32 17.16
CA ILE A 896 38.86 -0.88 16.42
C ILE A 896 38.83 -1.36 14.96
N PHE A 897 37.86 -2.22 14.62
CA PHE A 897 37.66 -2.79 13.29
C PHE A 897 36.45 -2.19 12.53
N LEU A 898 35.59 -1.42 13.22
CA LEU A 898 34.29 -0.95 12.73
C LEU A 898 34.39 -0.10 11.45
N ASP A 899 35.48 0.64 11.27
CA ASP A 899 35.75 1.51 10.13
C ASP A 899 36.05 0.75 8.83
N LEU A 900 36.57 -0.48 8.91
CA LEU A 900 36.90 -1.32 7.75
C LEU A 900 35.69 -2.09 7.22
N VAL A 901 34.72 -2.42 8.08
CA VAL A 901 33.55 -3.24 7.75
C VAL A 901 32.75 -2.68 6.56
N PRO A 902 32.47 -1.36 6.43
CA PRO A 902 31.72 -0.84 5.29
C PRO A 902 32.44 -0.98 3.95
N THR A 903 33.77 -0.88 3.93
CA THR A 903 34.58 -1.03 2.70
C THR A 903 34.60 -2.49 2.26
N MET A 904 34.86 -3.42 3.20
CA MET A 904 34.80 -4.85 2.94
C MET A 904 33.40 -5.31 2.50
N ALA A 905 32.33 -4.77 3.11
CA ALA A 905 30.96 -5.08 2.74
C ALA A 905 30.58 -4.57 1.35
N LYS A 906 31.04 -3.37 0.95
CA LYS A 906 30.85 -2.85 -0.42
C LYS A 906 31.50 -3.78 -1.45
N LEU A 907 32.78 -4.11 -1.29
CA LEU A 907 33.52 -4.98 -2.21
C LEU A 907 32.90 -6.39 -2.31
N PHE A 908 32.48 -6.95 -1.17
CA PHE A 908 31.81 -8.25 -1.10
C PHE A 908 30.46 -8.25 -1.83
N PHE A 909 29.56 -7.30 -1.54
CA PHE A 909 28.25 -7.26 -2.17
C PHE A 909 28.27 -6.74 -3.62
N MET A 910 29.38 -6.14 -4.07
CA MET A 910 29.66 -5.89 -5.49
C MET A 910 30.14 -7.14 -6.25
N GLU A 911 30.35 -8.28 -5.58
CA GLU A 911 30.90 -9.53 -6.17
C GLU A 911 32.35 -9.42 -6.68
N LYS A 912 33.11 -8.40 -6.24
CA LYS A 912 34.58 -8.31 -6.46
C LYS A 912 35.40 -9.27 -5.57
N ILE A 913 34.77 -9.85 -4.54
CA ILE A 913 35.37 -10.78 -3.57
C ILE A 913 34.56 -12.09 -3.58
N ASP A 914 35.13 -13.17 -4.13
CA ASP A 914 34.46 -14.49 -4.15
C ASP A 914 34.69 -15.25 -2.84
N ILE A 915 33.86 -14.94 -1.84
CA ILE A 915 33.83 -15.67 -0.55
C ILE A 915 32.45 -16.27 -0.31
N GLN A 916 32.42 -17.58 -0.07
CA GLN A 916 31.20 -18.24 0.38
C GLN A 916 30.96 -17.98 1.89
N LEU A 917 30.01 -17.10 2.19
CA LEU A 917 29.48 -16.86 3.54
C LEU A 917 28.09 -17.49 3.71
N SER A 918 27.77 -17.97 4.92
CA SER A 918 26.42 -18.48 5.21
C SER A 918 25.36 -17.37 5.14
N PRO A 919 24.07 -17.69 4.90
CA PRO A 919 23.01 -16.66 4.80
C PRO A 919 22.91 -15.75 6.04
N VAL A 920 23.14 -16.30 7.24
CA VAL A 920 23.14 -15.53 8.50
C VAL A 920 24.38 -14.62 8.58
N GLN A 921 25.56 -15.10 8.19
CA GLN A 921 26.76 -14.27 8.11
C GLN A 921 26.62 -13.15 7.07
N LYS A 922 26.05 -13.42 5.89
CA LYS A 922 25.71 -12.39 4.91
C LYS A 922 24.72 -11.36 5.48
N GLY A 923 23.75 -11.81 6.29
CA GLY A 923 22.81 -10.94 7.01
C GLY A 923 23.51 -10.00 7.99
N ILE A 924 24.27 -10.56 8.94
CA ILE A 924 25.05 -9.79 9.93
C ILE A 924 25.99 -8.80 9.24
N PHE A 925 26.70 -9.23 8.19
CA PHE A 925 27.66 -8.39 7.46
C PHE A 925 26.99 -7.26 6.66
N LEU A 926 25.78 -7.49 6.11
CA LEU A 926 24.96 -6.46 5.48
C LEU A 926 24.46 -5.44 6.52
N MET A 927 23.97 -5.92 7.67
CA MET A 927 23.42 -5.07 8.73
C MET A 927 24.50 -4.16 9.36
N LEU A 928 25.67 -4.70 9.68
CA LEU A 928 26.80 -3.92 10.19
C LEU A 928 27.41 -3.01 9.10
N GLY A 929 27.78 -3.59 7.96
CA GLY A 929 28.59 -2.92 6.94
C GLY A 929 27.84 -1.99 6.00
N LEU A 930 26.57 -2.27 5.67
CA LEU A 930 25.81 -1.48 4.68
C LEU A 930 24.60 -0.74 5.26
N GLN A 931 23.96 -1.25 6.31
CA GLN A 931 22.83 -0.57 6.99
C GLN A 931 23.24 0.16 8.27
N HIS A 932 24.45 -0.09 8.78
CA HIS A 932 25.01 0.51 10.01
C HIS A 932 24.10 0.32 11.24
N HIS A 933 23.64 -0.92 11.44
CA HIS A 933 22.91 -1.31 12.64
C HIS A 933 23.81 -1.52 13.86
N LEU A 934 23.27 -1.24 15.05
CA LEU A 934 23.90 -1.58 16.31
C LEU A 934 23.68 -3.06 16.65
N LEU A 935 24.57 -3.66 17.45
CA LEU A 935 24.45 -5.08 17.85
C LEU A 935 23.11 -5.40 18.54
N SER A 936 22.57 -4.45 19.32
CA SER A 936 21.26 -4.55 19.98
C SER A 936 20.05 -4.35 19.06
N GLU A 937 20.25 -3.85 17.84
CA GLU A 937 19.24 -3.84 16.77
C GLU A 937 19.27 -5.18 16.01
N ILE A 938 20.47 -5.68 15.68
CA ILE A 938 20.70 -6.97 15.03
C ILE A 938 20.17 -8.13 15.88
N GLU A 939 20.38 -8.07 17.20
CA GLU A 939 19.84 -9.03 18.17
C GLU A 939 18.31 -9.10 18.13
N LYS A 940 17.63 -7.95 18.06
CA LYS A 940 16.15 -7.88 17.99
C LYS A 940 15.60 -8.42 16.68
N GLU A 941 16.27 -8.15 15.55
CA GLU A 941 15.77 -8.56 14.23
C GLU A 941 16.13 -10.01 13.88
N LEU A 942 17.34 -10.48 14.19
CA LEU A 942 17.73 -11.87 13.94
C LEU A 942 17.27 -12.84 15.04
N LYS A 943 16.96 -12.34 16.25
CA LYS A 943 16.69 -13.13 17.46
C LYS A 943 17.86 -14.06 17.83
N ILE A 944 19.07 -13.50 17.78
CA ILE A 944 20.35 -14.16 18.08
C ILE A 944 21.10 -13.28 19.08
N SER A 945 21.71 -13.85 20.12
CA SER A 945 22.41 -13.08 21.14
C SER A 945 23.68 -12.40 20.61
N GLN A 946 24.05 -11.26 21.21
CA GLN A 946 25.21 -10.45 20.76
C GLN A 946 26.53 -11.24 20.71
N SER A 947 26.77 -12.16 21.65
CA SER A 947 27.96 -13.02 21.65
C SER A 947 28.00 -13.99 20.46
N GLN A 948 26.84 -14.55 20.07
CA GLN A 948 26.72 -15.41 18.89
C GLN A 948 26.86 -14.60 17.58
N ILE A 949 26.35 -13.37 17.54
CA ILE A 949 26.54 -12.44 16.40
C ILE A 949 28.04 -12.18 16.17
N LEU A 950 28.78 -11.84 17.23
CA LEU A 950 30.24 -11.60 17.15
C LEU A 950 31.00 -12.88 16.76
N ALA A 951 30.67 -14.04 17.34
CA ALA A 951 31.31 -15.31 16.96
C ALA A 951 31.10 -15.67 15.46
N LEU A 952 29.91 -15.44 14.92
CA LEU A 952 29.60 -15.63 13.49
C LEU A 952 30.33 -14.62 12.59
N PHE A 953 30.52 -13.40 13.08
CA PHE A 953 31.24 -12.32 12.40
C PHE A 953 32.76 -12.58 12.35
N ASN A 954 33.41 -12.96 13.46
CA ASN A 954 34.83 -13.35 13.46
C ASN A 954 35.08 -14.55 12.53
N LYS A 955 34.16 -15.52 12.49
CA LYS A 955 34.20 -16.65 11.54
C LYS A 955 34.03 -16.23 10.07
N ALA A 956 33.44 -15.07 9.79
CA ALA A 956 33.46 -14.47 8.46
C ALA A 956 34.77 -13.71 8.20
N MET A 957 35.29 -12.96 9.18
CA MET A 957 36.50 -12.16 9.02
C MET A 957 37.76 -13.01 8.80
N ARG A 958 37.85 -14.21 9.40
CA ARG A 958 38.89 -15.20 9.04
C ARG A 958 38.90 -15.48 7.54
N ARG A 959 37.73 -15.78 6.93
CA ARG A 959 37.62 -16.02 5.48
C ARG A 959 38.02 -14.83 4.61
N PHE A 960 37.81 -13.60 5.09
CA PHE A 960 38.32 -12.39 4.41
C PHE A 960 39.84 -12.28 4.51
N ASN A 961 40.42 -12.56 5.68
CA ASN A 961 41.87 -12.60 5.87
C ASN A 961 42.52 -13.69 4.98
N ASP A 962 41.98 -14.91 5.00
CA ASP A 962 42.44 -16.05 4.18
C ASP A 962 42.42 -15.73 2.67
N PHE A 963 41.45 -14.92 2.22
CA PHE A 963 41.32 -14.49 0.83
C PHE A 963 42.28 -13.34 0.48
N PHE A 964 42.41 -12.34 1.36
CA PHE A 964 43.33 -11.22 1.14
C PHE A 964 44.80 -11.66 1.18
N GLN A 965 45.17 -12.62 2.04
CA GLN A 965 46.52 -13.20 2.05
C GLN A 965 46.84 -13.88 0.72
N LYS A 966 45.94 -14.72 0.21
CA LYS A 966 46.11 -15.39 -1.11
C LYS A 966 46.20 -14.42 -2.28
N LEU A 967 45.43 -13.33 -2.28
CA LEU A 967 45.57 -12.29 -3.31
C LEU A 967 46.92 -11.57 -3.24
N LEU A 968 47.46 -11.33 -2.04
CA LEU A 968 48.77 -10.71 -1.87
C LEU A 968 49.90 -11.68 -2.27
N GLU A 969 49.79 -12.97 -1.93
CA GLU A 969 50.68 -14.05 -2.39
C GLU A 969 50.71 -14.13 -3.92
N GLN A 970 49.54 -14.15 -4.57
CA GLN A 970 49.42 -14.12 -6.04
C GLN A 970 50.00 -12.83 -6.64
N GLY A 971 49.72 -11.67 -6.03
CA GLY A 971 50.28 -10.38 -6.47
C GLY A 971 51.81 -10.34 -6.40
N ILE A 972 52.42 -11.00 -5.41
CA ILE A 972 53.88 -11.14 -5.30
C ILE A 972 54.41 -12.12 -6.35
N GLN A 973 53.73 -13.24 -6.61
CA GLN A 973 54.09 -14.21 -7.66
C GLN A 973 53.99 -13.65 -9.09
N ASP A 974 53.06 -12.73 -9.35
CA ASP A 974 52.91 -12.06 -10.64
C ASP A 974 53.85 -10.85 -10.80
N GLN A 975 54.31 -10.25 -9.70
CA GLN A 975 55.37 -9.22 -9.72
C GLN A 975 56.78 -9.83 -9.84
N ASN A 976 57.01 -11.03 -9.29
CA ASN A 976 58.26 -11.78 -9.38
C ASN A 976 58.06 -13.09 -10.18
N PRO A 977 57.96 -13.05 -11.52
CA PRO A 977 57.75 -14.24 -12.36
C PRO A 977 58.91 -15.26 -12.32
N SER A 978 60.03 -14.93 -11.69
CA SER A 978 61.16 -15.84 -11.41
C SER A 978 60.88 -16.88 -10.32
N LEU A 979 59.70 -16.87 -9.69
CA LEU A 979 59.31 -17.78 -8.60
C LEU A 979 57.94 -18.45 -8.86
N LYS A 980 57.79 -19.09 -10.02
CA LYS A 980 56.71 -20.07 -10.27
C LYS A 980 57.33 -21.47 -10.28
N GLU A 981 56.94 -22.29 -9.32
CA GLU A 981 57.67 -23.51 -8.97
C GLU A 981 57.41 -24.68 -9.94
N SER A 982 58.48 -25.13 -10.60
CA SER A 982 58.61 -26.51 -11.10
C SER A 982 60.05 -27.05 -11.04
N ASP A 983 60.94 -26.42 -10.26
CA ASP A 983 62.36 -26.80 -10.13
C ASP A 983 62.89 -26.77 -8.67
N SER A 984 62.08 -26.35 -7.70
CA SER A 984 62.51 -26.17 -6.29
C SER A 984 62.97 -27.47 -5.61
N HIS A 985 62.57 -28.64 -6.12
CA HIS A 985 63.08 -29.94 -5.65
C HIS A 985 64.35 -30.45 -6.36
N GLU A 986 64.66 -30.02 -7.58
CA GLU A 986 65.91 -30.44 -8.26
C GLU A 986 67.09 -29.50 -7.99
N ILE A 987 66.84 -28.19 -7.86
CA ILE A 987 67.90 -27.21 -7.61
C ILE A 987 68.56 -27.44 -6.23
N ILE A 988 67.76 -27.72 -5.19
CA ILE A 988 68.27 -27.98 -3.83
C ILE A 988 69.16 -29.24 -3.78
N LEU A 989 68.85 -30.27 -4.59
CA LEU A 989 69.67 -31.48 -4.71
C LEU A 989 70.91 -31.31 -5.59
N LYS A 990 70.93 -30.32 -6.51
CA LYS A 990 72.10 -29.99 -7.34
C LYS A 990 73.06 -28.99 -6.68
N SER A 991 72.61 -28.20 -5.70
CA SER A 991 73.46 -27.26 -4.96
C SER A 991 74.34 -27.90 -3.87
N MET A 992 74.12 -29.17 -3.51
CA MET A 992 74.95 -29.88 -2.55
C MET A 992 76.07 -30.69 -3.23
N LYS A 993 77.21 -30.02 -3.48
CA LYS A 993 78.52 -30.68 -3.55
C LYS A 993 79.22 -30.50 -2.21
N PRO A 994 79.86 -31.52 -1.62
CA PRO A 994 80.69 -31.32 -0.43
C PRO A 994 81.94 -30.50 -0.79
N LEU A 995 82.23 -29.44 -0.04
CA LEU A 995 83.53 -28.77 -0.11
C LEU A 995 84.61 -29.64 0.54
N GLN A 996 85.85 -29.49 0.07
CA GLN A 996 87.02 -30.26 0.51
C GLN A 996 88.00 -29.44 1.37
N GLN A 997 87.59 -28.26 1.85
CA GLN A 997 88.39 -27.38 2.73
C GLN A 997 87.64 -27.06 4.02
N SER A 998 88.39 -26.83 5.09
CA SER A 998 87.91 -26.58 6.45
C SER A 998 87.62 -25.10 6.69
N ILE A 999 86.58 -24.84 7.50
CA ILE A 999 86.02 -23.52 7.82
C ILE A 999 87.08 -22.55 8.38
N ASP A 1000 88.11 -23.07 9.05
CA ASP A 1000 89.17 -22.29 9.67
C ASP A 1000 90.00 -21.49 8.64
N GLU A 1001 90.18 -21.98 7.40
CA GLU A 1001 90.92 -21.28 6.33
C GLU A 1001 90.13 -20.11 5.71
N GLU A 1002 88.80 -20.09 5.84
CA GLU A 1002 87.97 -18.96 5.39
C GLU A 1002 87.91 -17.85 6.45
N LEU A 1003 87.91 -18.21 7.74
CA LEU A 1003 87.85 -17.25 8.86
C LEU A 1003 89.07 -16.32 8.90
N GLU A 1004 90.29 -16.86 8.76
CA GLU A 1004 91.51 -16.02 8.67
C GLU A 1004 91.47 -15.06 7.46
N GLN A 1005 90.90 -15.51 6.34
CA GLN A 1005 90.76 -14.68 5.14
C GLN A 1005 89.67 -13.61 5.25
N GLU A 1006 88.65 -13.80 6.09
CA GLU A 1006 87.65 -12.76 6.40
C GLU A 1006 88.22 -11.73 7.39
N GLU A 1007 88.93 -12.17 8.43
CA GLU A 1007 89.52 -11.28 9.44
C GLU A 1007 90.52 -10.28 8.83
N VAL A 1008 91.34 -10.71 7.87
CA VAL A 1008 92.24 -9.84 7.11
C VAL A 1008 91.50 -8.83 6.21
N LYS A 1009 90.29 -9.15 5.74
CA LYS A 1009 89.44 -8.22 4.95
C LYS A 1009 88.76 -7.20 5.87
N VAL A 1010 88.21 -7.65 7.01
CA VAL A 1010 87.57 -6.79 8.01
C VAL A 1010 88.53 -5.75 8.57
N ASN A 1011 89.76 -6.15 8.92
CA ASN A 1011 90.77 -5.22 9.44
C ASN A 1011 91.16 -4.14 8.42
N LYS A 1012 91.26 -4.46 7.12
CA LYS A 1012 91.49 -3.46 6.06
C LYS A 1012 90.32 -2.48 5.90
N PHE A 1013 89.09 -2.95 6.07
CA PHE A 1013 87.89 -2.10 6.04
C PHE A 1013 87.80 -1.16 7.26
N LEU A 1014 88.23 -1.63 8.44
CA LEU A 1014 88.37 -0.81 9.65
C LEU A 1014 89.43 0.28 9.49
N GLU A 1015 90.58 -0.01 8.87
CA GLU A 1015 91.59 1.01 8.56
C GLU A 1015 91.12 2.09 7.57
N GLN A 1016 90.23 1.76 6.64
CA GLN A 1016 89.65 2.74 5.70
C GLN A 1016 88.62 3.62 6.41
N THR A 1017 87.68 3.02 7.13
CA THR A 1017 86.61 3.75 7.85
C THR A 1017 87.15 4.65 8.96
N GLN A 1018 88.24 4.26 9.65
CA GLN A 1018 88.92 5.14 10.62
C GLN A 1018 89.56 6.38 9.97
N LYS A 1019 89.99 6.30 8.69
CA LYS A 1019 90.56 7.46 7.96
C LYS A 1019 89.46 8.42 7.48
N GLU A 1020 88.26 7.92 7.21
CA GLU A 1020 87.12 8.76 6.80
C GLU A 1020 86.45 9.49 7.98
N MET A 1021 86.39 8.88 9.18
CA MET A 1021 85.77 9.50 10.37
C MET A 1021 86.50 10.74 10.94
N VAL A 1022 87.68 11.09 10.45
CA VAL A 1022 88.40 12.31 10.86
C VAL A 1022 87.79 13.58 10.19
N GLY A 1023 86.89 13.41 9.22
CA GLY A 1023 86.22 14.50 8.52
C GLY A 1023 84.93 15.02 9.17
N ILE A 1024 85.01 16.23 9.75
CA ILE A 1024 83.89 17.19 9.94
C ILE A 1024 82.86 16.88 11.06
N GLY A 1025 83.04 17.55 12.21
CA GLY A 1025 82.06 18.56 12.65
C GLY A 1025 80.98 18.22 13.70
N GLU A 1026 81.20 18.72 14.92
CA GLU A 1026 80.17 19.17 15.90
C GLU A 1026 79.05 18.18 16.37
N LEU A 1027 79.33 17.42 17.43
CA LEU A 1027 78.30 16.75 18.26
C LEU A 1027 78.37 17.06 19.77
N ASN A 1028 79.11 18.10 20.18
CA ASN A 1028 79.27 18.49 21.59
C ASN A 1028 78.00 19.07 22.26
N SER A 1029 76.88 19.22 21.55
CA SER A 1029 75.63 19.79 22.08
C SER A 1029 74.66 18.78 22.72
N TYR A 1030 74.98 17.49 22.70
CA TYR A 1030 74.11 16.41 23.21
C TYR A 1030 74.79 15.49 24.23
N LYS A 1031 75.90 15.93 24.83
CA LYS A 1031 76.56 15.20 25.91
C LYS A 1031 75.74 15.32 27.21
N ILE A 1032 75.39 14.18 27.79
CA ILE A 1032 74.86 14.10 29.16
C ILE A 1032 76.07 14.00 30.10
N ASP A 1033 76.38 15.05 30.85
CA ASP A 1033 77.46 15.01 31.83
C ASP A 1033 76.99 14.31 33.11
N GLY A 1034 77.48 13.08 33.29
CA GLY A 1034 77.49 12.32 34.54
C GLY A 1034 78.72 11.41 34.54
N SER A 1035 79.36 11.24 35.69
CA SER A 1035 80.54 10.38 35.81
C SER A 1035 80.12 8.90 35.90
N ASN A 1036 80.99 7.97 35.48
CA ASN A 1036 80.71 6.53 35.65
C ASN A 1036 80.59 6.15 37.14
N GLU A 1037 81.29 6.85 38.03
CA GLU A 1037 81.25 6.64 39.48
C GLU A 1037 79.87 6.98 40.08
N ASP A 1038 79.21 8.04 39.61
CA ASP A 1038 77.84 8.40 40.02
C ASP A 1038 76.82 7.33 39.60
N TRP A 1039 76.99 6.75 38.41
CA TRP A 1039 76.13 5.66 37.90
C TRP A 1039 76.39 4.33 38.61
N GLU A 1040 77.65 3.98 38.89
CA GLU A 1040 77.98 2.79 39.67
C GLU A 1040 77.42 2.85 41.09
N ASN A 1041 77.53 4.00 41.77
CA ASN A 1041 77.00 4.17 43.13
C ASN A 1041 75.45 4.17 43.15
N ALA A 1042 74.79 4.50 42.05
CA ALA A 1042 73.35 4.33 41.89
C ALA A 1042 72.92 2.87 41.63
N LEU A 1043 73.84 2.01 41.17
CA LEU A 1043 73.59 0.59 40.85
C LEU A 1043 74.01 -0.40 41.95
N LYS A 1044 75.00 -0.07 42.80
CA LYS A 1044 75.55 -0.97 43.84
C LYS A 1044 74.61 -1.33 45.01
N ASN A 1045 73.34 -0.91 44.97
CA ASN A 1045 72.34 -1.16 46.03
C ASN A 1045 71.15 -2.04 45.55
N SER A 1046 71.33 -2.89 44.53
CA SER A 1046 70.20 -3.50 43.77
C SER A 1046 70.09 -5.03 43.74
N ASP A 1047 70.70 -5.78 44.67
CA ASP A 1047 70.59 -7.25 44.69
C ASP A 1047 69.29 -7.78 45.35
N ASP A 1048 68.54 -6.93 46.06
CA ASP A 1048 67.27 -7.30 46.70
C ASP A 1048 66.25 -6.14 46.65
N PHE A 1049 65.23 -6.21 45.77
CA PHE A 1049 63.80 -5.92 46.06
C PHE A 1049 62.89 -5.93 44.80
N LYS A 1050 61.57 -5.84 45.02
CA LYS A 1050 60.52 -6.06 44.01
C LYS A 1050 59.97 -4.74 43.42
N SER A 1051 59.75 -4.75 42.10
CA SER A 1051 58.77 -3.96 41.31
C SER A 1051 58.44 -2.50 41.73
N ASN A 1052 58.70 -1.55 40.81
CA ASN A 1052 58.22 -0.16 40.78
C ASN A 1052 58.78 0.83 41.83
N GLN A 1053 60.05 1.21 41.68
CA GLN A 1053 60.54 2.55 42.04
C GLN A 1053 61.44 3.12 40.94
N THR A 1054 61.56 4.45 40.86
CA THR A 1054 62.35 5.17 39.85
C THR A 1054 63.55 5.88 40.46
N ILE A 1055 64.75 5.62 39.93
CA ILE A 1055 66.00 6.29 40.33
C ILE A 1055 66.08 7.67 39.65
N SER A 1056 66.58 8.70 40.35
CA SER A 1056 66.75 10.04 39.80
C SER A 1056 67.98 10.77 40.36
N ILE A 1057 68.81 11.33 39.47
CA ILE A 1057 69.97 12.16 39.81
C ILE A 1057 69.57 13.64 39.66
N LYS A 1058 69.91 14.49 40.64
CA LYS A 1058 69.53 15.91 40.66
C LYS A 1058 70.60 16.82 40.06
N SER A 1059 70.44 17.25 38.80
CA SER A 1059 71.24 18.31 38.19
C SER A 1059 70.98 19.67 38.85
N SER A 1060 72.03 20.38 39.28
CA SER A 1060 71.91 21.56 40.16
C SER A 1060 72.47 22.87 39.57
N LYS A 1061 71.64 23.63 38.84
CA LYS A 1061 71.73 25.10 38.68
C LYS A 1061 70.46 25.71 38.06
N GLN A 1062 70.31 27.03 38.17
CA GLN A 1062 69.09 27.80 37.89
C GLN A 1062 69.35 29.01 36.96
N PHE A 1063 68.29 29.79 36.69
CA PHE A 1063 68.25 31.17 36.15
C PHE A 1063 68.12 31.42 34.62
N LEU A 1064 66.85 31.50 34.20
CA LEU A 1064 66.13 32.74 33.81
C LEU A 1064 66.61 33.67 32.65
N ASN A 1065 65.59 34.12 31.89
CA ASN A 1065 65.38 35.45 31.30
C ASN A 1065 66.03 35.90 29.94
N SER A 1066 65.29 35.55 28.88
CA SER A 1066 64.50 36.53 28.07
C SER A 1066 65.10 37.22 26.82
N LYS A 1067 64.16 37.69 25.95
CA LYS A 1067 64.28 38.70 24.86
C LYS A 1067 65.04 38.35 23.56
N LYS A 1068 64.27 37.80 22.59
CA LYS A 1068 63.88 38.42 21.28
C LYS A 1068 64.56 39.76 20.85
N PRO A 1069 64.60 40.15 19.54
CA PRO A 1069 63.98 39.54 18.34
C PRO A 1069 64.83 39.64 17.01
N PHE A 1070 64.17 39.49 15.84
CA PHE A 1070 64.59 39.73 14.43
C PHE A 1070 65.49 38.66 13.78
N LYS A 1071 65.50 38.39 12.47
CA LYS A 1071 64.64 38.52 11.24
C LYS A 1071 65.63 38.24 10.07
N LYS A 1072 65.30 37.83 8.85
CA LYS A 1072 64.18 37.07 8.24
C LYS A 1072 64.48 36.93 6.74
N ASN A 1073 64.42 35.72 6.17
CA ASN A 1073 64.01 35.45 4.76
C ASN A 1073 63.57 33.97 4.70
N GLN A 1074 62.33 33.66 4.32
CA GLN A 1074 61.83 33.43 2.94
C GLN A 1074 62.44 32.16 2.31
N SER A 1075 61.67 31.20 1.79
CA SER A 1075 60.28 31.28 1.27
C SER A 1075 59.27 30.31 1.92
N THR A 1076 57.97 30.52 1.66
CA THR A 1076 56.88 29.55 1.98
C THR A 1076 55.98 29.34 0.76
N LYS A 1077 55.45 28.12 0.59
CA LYS A 1077 54.23 27.77 -0.16
C LYS A 1077 53.90 26.28 0.09
N PHE A 1078 52.66 25.81 0.26
CA PHE A 1078 51.40 26.39 0.80
C PHE A 1078 50.37 25.24 0.87
N PHE A 1079 49.42 25.12 1.80
CA PHE A 1079 49.13 25.83 3.06
C PHE A 1079 48.28 24.88 3.96
N ASN A 1080 47.86 25.28 5.17
CA ASN A 1080 46.95 24.47 6.00
C ASN A 1080 45.88 25.33 6.71
N LYS A 1081 44.73 24.70 7.02
CA LYS A 1081 43.62 25.14 7.91
C LYS A 1081 42.69 26.30 7.48
N LYS A 1082 41.39 25.97 7.44
CA LYS A 1082 40.25 26.80 7.92
C LYS A 1082 40.25 26.77 9.47
N SER A 1083 39.62 27.65 10.27
CA SER A 1083 38.88 28.92 10.12
C SER A 1083 38.65 29.47 11.56
N ASN A 1084 38.52 30.77 11.83
CA ASN A 1084 37.29 31.59 11.84
C ASN A 1084 37.69 32.97 12.42
N PHE A 1085 37.12 34.14 12.07
CA PHE A 1085 35.78 34.60 12.50
C PHE A 1085 35.35 35.91 11.79
N LYS A 1086 34.08 36.30 11.93
CA LYS A 1086 33.51 37.64 11.62
C LYS A 1086 34.09 38.69 12.60
N LYS A 1087 34.15 40.01 12.36
CA LYS A 1087 33.31 40.99 11.62
C LYS A 1087 34.25 42.18 11.17
N ASN A 1088 33.96 43.48 10.93
CA ASN A 1088 32.80 44.40 10.96
C ASN A 1088 33.11 45.70 10.12
N PHE A 1089 32.31 46.06 9.09
CA PHE A 1089 32.21 47.42 8.46
C PHE A 1089 33.48 48.02 7.75
N ASN A 1090 33.42 49.02 6.85
CA ASN A 1090 32.35 49.98 6.50
C ASN A 1090 32.31 50.38 4.99
N ARG A 1091 31.23 51.10 4.60
CA ARG A 1091 30.81 51.54 3.25
C ARG A 1091 31.82 52.38 2.43
N LYS A 1092 31.77 52.28 1.08
CA LYS A 1092 31.24 53.36 0.19
C LYS A 1092 31.10 52.99 -1.30
N LYS A 1093 30.03 53.53 -1.90
CA LYS A 1093 29.70 53.78 -3.33
C LYS A 1093 30.80 53.54 -4.39
N LYS A 1094 30.44 52.80 -5.45
CA LYS A 1094 29.74 53.39 -6.60
C LYS A 1094 28.60 52.46 -7.05
#